data_AF-A0A0U9HU80-F1
#
_entry.id   AF-A0A0U9HU80-F1
#
_cell.length_a   1.000
_cell.length_b   1.000
_cell.length_c   1.000
_cell.angle_alpha   90.00
_cell.angle_beta   90.00
_cell.angle_gamma   90.00
#
_symmetry.space_group_name_H-M   'P 1'
#
loop_
_entity.id
_entity.type
_entity.pdbx_description
1 polymer ?
#
loop_
_entity_poly.entity_id
_entity_poly.type
_entity_poly.pdbx_seq_one_letter_code
_entity_poly.pdbx_strand_id
1 'polypeptide(L)'
;MGIKSKIFLVVLVVSFLSLFYFITHAKSQSQLEQQLREIEQQMEENTNINNLLDKYKKVIETFNNNVDSFTGMQNISSRPADNPEKEIQRRREIINSQYRNAKYILGGLSEQVENPQIAEAIPVEGYIIVESGEKLLRDREQIEREISYAIKEKFVGNLVVLKTYNIHTGKFENEKEYELDTLSTDIKVLSFAGKTCTKWSYYTPKTCDRYANFILYEIEKGEFYPNFSSEVVSISTVDNKEMDIEAYTPEVTFYAKDGLDKIPVSIGCTTGKWRLTSAELEKLLNMGAFTLKKEIGSKSNSIPSCSLGSTMTLHLKIKRNEPEQCTQPKNIKVEIIKPVQQSKYVFTDDGNTGRLILELEAKTTPSGYEDRIEWEIPEMEGSHKIIQPASVFSQPKGSRAEVMYKGLPTSVESFGIQKVKARINVDGCTIEDTKEIMLFYPRDAKNNPEGKYRNWFYYWKQTPAAKPLGQNVNIEFGGTDFDLCKGGHVVAIFKPDYLFKTIHVCDLTEKVGGDFKITIPLVNRYDLSTLLEKKLVSYNYIDTFAVIMIHEFTHFNHYHTWWSGKTEQQRAEEDRDHDGVPDRLEPSMDLDPTKFQTYWDHDEDFRDIYGDEEFLAYESTYDYPIGKFDQYDWGKPGKNWQE
;
A
#
# COMPACT_ATOMS: atom_id res chain seq x y z
N MET A 1 -24.27 7.64 23.17
CA MET A 1 -22.83 7.74 23.46
C MET A 1 -22.23 6.36 23.28
N GLY A 2 -21.42 6.15 22.23
CA GLY A 2 -20.83 4.84 21.93
C GLY A 2 -19.71 4.48 22.89
N ILE A 3 -19.47 3.19 23.09
CA ILE A 3 -18.41 2.64 23.97
C ILE A 3 -17.03 3.24 23.66
N LYS A 4 -16.76 3.54 22.37
CA LYS A 4 -15.55 4.23 21.88
C LYS A 4 -15.31 5.62 22.52
N SER A 5 -16.38 6.39 22.74
CA SER A 5 -16.29 7.76 23.28
C SER A 5 -16.02 7.81 24.79
N LYS A 6 -16.29 6.72 25.52
CA LYS A 6 -15.96 6.61 26.95
C LYS A 6 -14.51 6.14 27.17
N ILE A 7 -13.95 5.34 26.26
CA ILE A 7 -12.61 4.75 26.41
C ILE A 7 -11.51 5.73 26.01
N PHE A 8 -11.70 6.51 24.93
CA PHE A 8 -10.79 7.61 24.56
C PHE A 8 -10.64 8.64 25.69
N LEU A 9 -11.75 8.95 26.37
CA LEU A 9 -11.76 9.82 27.55
C LEU A 9 -10.96 9.21 28.70
N VAL A 10 -11.03 7.89 28.91
CA VAL A 10 -10.27 7.18 29.95
C VAL A 10 -8.78 7.14 29.64
N VAL A 11 -8.35 6.92 28.39
CA VAL A 11 -6.91 6.92 28.02
C VAL A 11 -6.31 8.32 28.16
N LEU A 12 -7.03 9.36 27.75
CA LEU A 12 -6.61 10.75 27.94
C LEU A 12 -6.58 11.11 29.44
N VAL A 13 -7.59 10.68 30.22
CA VAL A 13 -7.67 10.90 31.68
C VAL A 13 -6.60 10.11 32.43
N VAL A 14 -6.25 8.88 32.04
CA VAL A 14 -5.17 8.08 32.67
C VAL A 14 -3.79 8.64 32.30
N SER A 15 -3.59 9.07 31.05
CA SER A 15 -2.36 9.75 30.62
C SER A 15 -2.20 11.12 31.27
N PHE A 16 -3.28 11.84 31.55
CA PHE A 16 -3.26 13.12 32.28
C PHE A 16 -3.13 12.93 33.80
N LEU A 17 -3.89 12.02 34.42
CA LEU A 17 -3.83 11.77 35.87
C LEU A 17 -2.46 11.22 36.30
N SER A 18 -1.82 10.41 35.46
CA SER A 18 -0.43 9.98 35.67
C SER A 18 0.55 11.16 35.52
N LEU A 19 0.32 12.09 34.59
CA LEU A 19 1.06 13.36 34.49
C LEU A 19 0.95 14.22 35.76
N PHE A 20 -0.21 14.21 36.43
CA PHE A 20 -0.51 15.05 37.59
C PHE A 20 0.02 14.49 38.92
N TYR A 21 0.15 13.17 39.07
CA TYR A 21 0.76 12.59 40.28
C TYR A 21 2.20 13.10 40.49
N PHE A 22 2.91 13.45 39.41
CA PHE A 22 4.29 13.94 39.42
C PHE A 22 4.47 15.46 39.66
N ILE A 23 3.42 16.28 39.62
CA ILE A 23 3.54 17.76 39.72
C ILE A 23 3.18 18.29 41.13
N THR A 24 2.68 17.45 42.03
CA THR A 24 2.10 17.87 43.34
C THR A 24 3.09 18.38 44.40
N HIS A 25 4.36 18.65 44.07
CA HIS A 25 5.36 19.10 45.07
C HIS A 25 6.00 20.48 44.83
N ALA A 26 5.38 21.35 44.03
CA ALA A 26 5.76 22.78 44.01
C ALA A 26 4.53 23.72 43.92
N LYS A 27 4.22 24.44 45.01
CA LYS A 27 3.18 25.51 45.09
C LYS A 27 3.45 26.60 44.03
N SER A 28 2.49 27.26 43.36
CA SER A 28 1.11 27.64 43.74
C SER A 28 0.04 27.13 42.77
N GLN A 29 -0.70 26.11 43.20
CA GLN A 29 -1.65 25.30 42.44
C GLN A 29 -3.08 25.86 42.29
N SER A 30 -3.44 27.00 42.89
CA SER A 30 -4.88 27.26 43.12
C SER A 30 -5.69 27.61 41.87
N GLN A 31 -5.13 28.31 40.87
CA GLN A 31 -5.90 28.72 39.68
C GLN A 31 -6.02 27.61 38.64
N LEU A 32 -4.96 26.83 38.43
CA LEU A 32 -4.92 25.79 37.40
C LEU A 32 -5.72 24.56 37.84
N GLU A 33 -5.65 24.18 39.12
CA GLU A 33 -6.51 23.14 39.69
C GLU A 33 -8.00 23.52 39.67
N GLN A 34 -8.31 24.79 39.88
CA GLN A 34 -9.69 25.26 39.87
C GLN A 34 -10.27 25.27 38.45
N GLN A 35 -9.47 25.66 37.44
CA GLN A 35 -9.84 25.53 36.03
C GLN A 35 -10.00 24.06 35.58
N LEU A 36 -9.17 23.15 36.10
CA LEU A 36 -9.27 21.72 35.80
C LEU A 36 -10.50 21.08 36.43
N ARG A 37 -10.84 21.42 37.68
CA ARG A 37 -12.07 20.96 38.33
C ARG A 37 -13.31 21.49 37.63
N GLU A 38 -13.30 22.75 37.17
CA GLU A 38 -14.40 23.30 36.37
C GLU A 38 -14.57 22.58 35.03
N ILE A 39 -13.49 22.15 34.39
CA ILE A 39 -13.54 21.34 33.16
C ILE A 39 -14.11 19.96 33.48
N GLU A 40 -13.62 19.29 34.51
CA GLU A 40 -14.08 17.97 34.96
C GLU A 40 -15.58 17.96 35.26
N GLN A 41 -16.07 18.94 36.03
CA GLN A 41 -17.50 19.09 36.34
C GLN A 41 -18.36 19.35 35.09
N GLN A 42 -17.82 20.07 34.11
CA GLN A 42 -18.52 20.33 32.85
C GLN A 42 -18.46 19.16 31.87
N MET A 43 -17.49 18.23 32.00
CA MET A 43 -17.45 17.02 31.16
C MET A 43 -18.58 16.05 31.52
N GLU A 44 -19.05 16.06 32.76
CA GLU A 44 -20.21 15.25 33.18
C GLU A 44 -21.53 15.80 32.64
N GLU A 45 -21.62 17.11 32.36
CA GLU A 45 -22.87 17.78 31.96
C GLU A 45 -22.96 18.14 30.46
N ASN A 46 -21.84 18.19 29.73
CA ASN A 46 -21.81 18.78 28.38
C ASN A 46 -21.65 17.72 27.27
N THR A 47 -22.61 17.67 26.34
CA THR A 47 -22.65 16.70 25.22
C THR A 47 -21.98 17.21 23.94
N ASN A 48 -21.46 18.44 23.92
CA ASN A 48 -20.80 19.04 22.76
C ASN A 48 -19.27 18.91 22.82
N ILE A 49 -18.75 17.87 22.17
CA ILE A 49 -17.32 17.51 22.09
C ILE A 49 -16.43 18.67 21.61
N ASN A 50 -16.92 19.53 20.71
CA ASN A 50 -16.13 20.64 20.17
C ASN A 50 -15.82 21.71 21.22
N ASN A 51 -16.71 21.92 22.19
CA ASN A 51 -16.52 22.90 23.26
C ASN A 51 -15.53 22.39 24.32
N LEU A 52 -15.54 21.07 24.56
CA LEU A 52 -14.56 20.39 25.42
C LEU A 52 -13.13 20.49 24.85
N LEU A 53 -12.98 20.26 23.54
CA LEU A 53 -11.69 20.29 22.86
C LEU A 53 -11.07 21.70 22.80
N ASP A 54 -11.87 22.75 22.61
CA ASP A 54 -11.39 24.14 22.58
C ASP A 54 -10.91 24.62 23.96
N LYS A 55 -11.52 24.12 25.04
CA LYS A 55 -11.03 24.36 26.41
C LYS A 55 -9.78 23.56 26.72
N TYR A 56 -9.69 22.32 26.23
CA TYR A 56 -8.47 21.50 26.34
C TYR A 56 -7.27 22.19 25.69
N LYS A 57 -7.49 22.80 24.52
CA LYS A 57 -6.49 23.62 23.81
C LYS A 57 -5.99 24.80 24.66
N LYS A 58 -6.89 25.50 25.36
CA LYS A 58 -6.54 26.62 26.27
C LYS A 58 -5.71 26.17 27.47
N VAL A 59 -5.98 24.98 28.03
CA VAL A 59 -5.19 24.40 29.12
C VAL A 59 -3.77 24.07 28.64
N ILE A 60 -3.64 23.48 27.46
CA ILE A 60 -2.34 23.16 26.84
C ILE A 60 -1.53 24.44 26.54
N GLU A 61 -2.17 25.49 26.03
CA GLU A 61 -1.52 26.79 25.80
C GLU A 61 -1.04 27.43 27.12
N THR A 62 -1.82 27.29 28.19
CA THR A 62 -1.44 27.78 29.53
C THR A 62 -0.28 26.97 30.13
N PHE A 63 -0.22 25.67 29.84
CA PHE A 63 0.86 24.78 30.30
C PHE A 63 2.17 25.09 29.57
N ASN A 64 2.14 25.26 28.25
CA ASN A 64 3.32 25.61 27.45
C ASN A 64 4.00 26.91 27.90
N ASN A 65 3.22 27.90 28.35
CA ASN A 65 3.75 29.19 28.80
C ASN A 65 4.43 29.12 30.19
N ASN A 66 4.25 28.03 30.96
CA ASN A 66 4.77 27.88 32.32
C ASN A 66 5.91 26.85 32.47
N VAL A 67 6.19 26.03 31.45
CA VAL A 67 7.22 24.97 31.48
C VAL A 67 8.65 25.52 31.30
N ASP A 68 8.83 26.80 30.97
CA ASP A 68 10.12 27.44 30.71
C ASP A 68 11.09 27.54 31.92
N SER A 69 10.74 27.08 33.13
CA SER A 69 11.52 27.44 34.33
C SER A 69 12.07 26.33 35.22
N PHE A 70 11.84 25.02 35.01
CA PHE A 70 12.18 24.07 36.08
C PHE A 70 12.89 22.75 35.77
N THR A 71 13.02 22.31 34.52
CA THR A 71 13.77 21.07 34.23
C THR A 71 14.45 21.22 32.87
N GLY A 72 15.72 20.82 32.73
CA GLY A 72 16.47 20.85 31.46
C GLY A 72 15.94 19.86 30.42
N MET A 73 14.62 19.82 30.21
CA MET A 73 13.93 19.04 29.18
C MET A 73 14.20 19.63 27.80
N GLN A 74 14.43 18.76 26.81
CA GLN A 74 14.28 19.15 25.41
C GLN A 74 12.87 19.69 25.20
N ASN A 75 12.77 20.78 24.45
CA ASN A 75 11.54 21.52 24.18
C ASN A 75 10.62 20.68 23.24
N ILE A 76 9.92 19.68 23.78
CA ILE A 76 9.00 18.83 23.01
C ILE A 76 7.68 19.60 22.83
N SER A 77 7.32 19.90 21.59
CA SER A 77 6.06 20.58 21.27
C SER A 77 4.86 19.75 21.73
N SER A 78 3.95 20.37 22.49
CA SER A 78 2.65 19.79 22.85
C SER A 78 1.61 19.90 21.72
N ARG A 79 1.92 20.62 20.63
CA ARG A 79 1.06 20.68 19.45
C ARG A 79 1.18 19.38 18.65
N PRO A 80 0.07 18.79 18.18
CA PRO A 80 0.10 17.66 17.26
C PRO A 80 0.87 17.98 15.98
N ALA A 81 1.48 16.96 15.40
CA ALA A 81 2.23 17.11 14.16
C ALA A 81 1.32 17.07 12.91
N ASP A 82 1.87 17.54 11.78
CA ASP A 82 1.13 17.72 10.53
C ASP A 82 0.80 16.42 9.77
N ASN A 83 1.39 15.28 10.16
CA ASN A 83 1.15 13.97 9.54
C ASN A 83 1.22 12.83 10.59
N PRO A 84 0.64 11.65 10.31
CA PRO A 84 0.59 10.54 11.27
C PRO A 84 1.97 10.08 11.72
N GLU A 85 2.95 10.05 10.82
CA GLU A 85 4.32 9.59 11.09
C GLU A 85 5.04 10.48 12.09
N LYS A 86 4.94 11.79 11.92
CA LYS A 86 5.52 12.76 12.86
C LYS A 86 4.75 12.78 14.17
N GLU A 87 3.43 12.61 14.15
CA GLU A 87 2.62 12.62 15.37
C GLU A 87 2.93 11.39 16.24
N ILE A 88 3.03 10.21 15.63
CA ILE A 88 3.37 8.99 16.36
C ILE A 88 4.82 9.03 16.89
N GLN A 89 5.74 9.67 16.16
CA GLN A 89 7.10 9.93 16.64
C GLN A 89 7.09 10.89 17.84
N ARG A 90 6.35 12.00 17.77
CA ARG A 90 6.21 12.97 18.86
C ARG A 90 5.67 12.30 20.13
N ARG A 91 4.60 11.48 20.00
CA ARG A 91 4.04 10.70 21.12
C ARG A 91 5.07 9.74 21.72
N ARG A 92 5.86 9.06 20.88
CA ARG A 92 6.94 8.17 21.33
C ARG A 92 8.02 8.92 22.10
N GLU A 93 8.44 10.09 21.62
CA GLU A 93 9.44 10.92 22.28
C GLU A 93 8.97 11.36 23.67
N ILE A 94 7.69 11.72 23.81
CA ILE A 94 7.05 12.02 25.10
C ILE A 94 7.14 10.81 26.03
N ILE A 95 6.63 9.64 25.60
CA ILE A 95 6.64 8.40 26.43
C ILE A 95 8.06 8.00 26.82
N ASN A 96 9.00 7.95 25.85
CA ASN A 96 10.36 7.50 26.11
C ASN A 96 11.19 8.53 26.89
N SER A 97 10.88 9.83 26.81
CA SER A 97 11.50 10.84 27.68
C SER A 97 11.16 10.58 29.16
N GLN A 98 9.92 10.19 29.45
CA GLN A 98 9.48 9.82 30.78
C GLN A 98 10.17 8.53 31.24
N TYR A 99 10.26 7.51 30.37
CA TYR A 99 11.01 6.28 30.65
C TYR A 99 12.47 6.54 31.06
N ARG A 100 13.18 7.40 30.31
CA ARG A 100 14.58 7.78 30.62
C ARG A 100 14.71 8.51 31.95
N ASN A 101 13.74 9.37 32.27
CA ASN A 101 13.75 10.16 33.51
C ASN A 101 13.33 9.35 34.75
N ALA A 102 12.51 8.31 34.57
CA ALA A 102 12.03 7.48 35.67
C ALA A 102 13.18 6.88 36.49
N LYS A 103 14.28 6.47 35.84
CA LYS A 103 15.47 5.91 36.52
C LYS A 103 16.09 6.86 37.57
N TYR A 104 15.98 8.17 37.38
CA TYR A 104 16.52 9.17 38.31
C TYR A 104 15.58 9.46 39.49
N ILE A 105 14.28 9.20 39.33
CA ILE A 105 13.24 9.51 40.32
C ILE A 105 12.94 8.31 41.22
N LEU A 106 13.00 7.08 40.68
CA LEU A 106 12.72 5.84 41.41
C LEU A 106 13.68 5.56 42.58
N GLY A 107 14.87 6.16 42.57
CA GLY A 107 15.82 6.09 43.68
C GLY A 107 15.43 6.90 44.93
N GLY A 108 14.36 7.70 44.87
CA GLY A 108 13.91 8.58 45.95
C GLY A 108 12.50 8.30 46.49
N LEU A 109 11.84 7.21 46.07
CA LEU A 109 10.49 6.85 46.52
C LEU A 109 10.50 6.24 47.93
N SER A 110 9.59 6.67 48.80
CA SER A 110 9.45 6.14 50.16
C SER A 110 8.71 4.79 50.19
N GLU A 111 8.87 4.03 51.26
CA GLU A 111 8.31 2.69 51.46
C GLU A 111 6.75 2.61 51.48
N GLN A 112 6.05 3.74 51.34
CA GLN A 112 4.58 3.82 51.42
C GLN A 112 3.88 3.96 50.05
N VAL A 113 4.60 3.86 48.93
CA VAL A 113 4.06 4.11 47.58
C VAL A 113 3.88 2.79 46.81
N GLU A 114 2.76 2.65 46.08
CA GLU A 114 2.54 1.52 45.16
C GLU A 114 3.61 1.47 44.06
N ASN A 115 3.92 0.25 43.57
CA ASN A 115 4.92 0.04 42.53
C ASN A 115 4.54 0.80 41.24
N PRO A 116 5.37 1.72 40.74
CA PRO A 116 5.01 2.52 39.56
C PRO A 116 5.10 1.69 38.28
N GLN A 117 4.14 1.88 37.39
CA GLN A 117 4.22 1.41 36.01
C GLN A 117 4.96 2.44 35.15
N ILE A 118 5.86 1.96 34.31
CA ILE A 118 6.67 2.80 33.43
C ILE A 118 6.46 2.33 31.99
N ALA A 119 6.00 3.26 31.15
CA ALA A 119 5.74 3.03 29.74
C ALA A 119 7.00 3.18 28.90
N GLU A 120 7.23 2.26 27.97
CA GLU A 120 8.23 2.36 26.91
C GLU A 120 7.53 2.20 25.56
N ALA A 121 7.71 3.13 24.64
CA ALA A 121 7.10 3.10 23.32
C ALA A 121 8.11 2.64 22.24
N ILE A 122 7.78 1.56 21.54
CA ILE A 122 8.57 0.96 20.47
C ILE A 122 7.85 1.21 19.14
N PRO A 123 8.52 1.71 18.08
CA PRO A 123 7.83 1.98 16.82
C PRO A 123 7.32 0.71 16.14
N VAL A 124 6.15 0.80 15.54
CA VAL A 124 5.59 -0.21 14.66
C VAL A 124 5.10 0.40 13.34
N GLU A 125 5.07 -0.42 12.30
CA GLU A 125 4.39 -0.13 11.04
C GLU A 125 3.61 -1.37 10.60
N GLY A 126 2.57 -1.16 9.80
CA GLY A 126 1.77 -2.28 9.33
C GLY A 126 0.71 -1.90 8.33
N TYR A 127 -0.09 -2.88 7.96
CA TYR A 127 -1.29 -2.67 7.17
C TYR A 127 -2.31 -3.78 7.43
N ILE A 128 -3.57 -3.45 7.18
CA ILE A 128 -4.67 -4.41 7.14
C ILE A 128 -5.18 -4.57 5.72
N ILE A 129 -5.62 -5.77 5.37
CA ILE A 129 -6.36 -6.06 4.13
C ILE A 129 -7.69 -6.69 4.54
N VAL A 130 -8.79 -6.09 4.07
CA VAL A 130 -10.15 -6.59 4.26
C VAL A 130 -10.67 -7.04 2.91
N GLU A 131 -10.81 -8.36 2.75
CA GLU A 131 -11.40 -8.99 1.57
C GLU A 131 -12.80 -9.47 1.95
N SER A 132 -13.84 -8.86 1.41
CA SER A 132 -15.19 -9.11 1.90
C SER A 132 -16.26 -9.00 0.82
N GLY A 133 -17.44 -9.52 1.13
CA GLY A 133 -18.67 -9.10 0.48
C GLY A 133 -19.83 -8.99 1.45
N GLU A 134 -20.91 -8.37 1.01
CA GLU A 134 -22.20 -8.35 1.69
C GLU A 134 -23.28 -8.77 0.71
N LYS A 135 -24.15 -9.67 1.16
CA LYS A 135 -25.31 -10.09 0.38
C LYS A 135 -26.57 -9.95 1.24
N LEU A 136 -27.46 -9.06 0.82
CA LEU A 136 -28.78 -8.90 1.41
C LEU A 136 -29.81 -9.56 0.49
N LEU A 137 -30.58 -10.48 1.07
CA LEU A 137 -31.67 -11.16 0.38
C LEU A 137 -33.02 -10.66 0.91
N ARG A 138 -34.01 -10.59 0.01
CA ARG A 138 -35.41 -10.27 0.32
C ARG A 138 -36.31 -11.41 -0.16
N ASP A 139 -37.38 -11.68 0.60
CA ASP A 139 -38.50 -12.60 0.27
C ASP A 139 -38.17 -13.76 -0.70
N ARG A 140 -37.85 -14.96 -0.16
CA ARG A 140 -37.51 -16.17 -0.94
C ARG A 140 -36.25 -16.03 -1.81
N GLU A 141 -35.13 -15.66 -1.19
CA GLU A 141 -33.77 -15.70 -1.77
C GLU A 141 -33.47 -14.70 -2.90
N GLN A 142 -34.29 -13.68 -3.11
CA GLN A 142 -33.97 -12.67 -4.12
C GLN A 142 -32.91 -11.69 -3.64
N ILE A 143 -31.97 -11.36 -4.52
CA ILE A 143 -30.87 -10.46 -4.21
C ILE A 143 -31.40 -9.02 -4.16
N GLU A 144 -31.49 -8.46 -2.96
CA GLU A 144 -31.73 -7.03 -2.76
C GLU A 144 -30.44 -6.24 -2.96
N ARG A 145 -29.33 -6.75 -2.41
CA ARG A 145 -28.02 -6.13 -2.51
C ARG A 145 -26.94 -7.19 -2.51
N GLU A 146 -25.92 -6.99 -3.34
CA GLU A 146 -24.72 -7.80 -3.34
C GLU A 146 -23.53 -6.89 -3.66
N ILE A 147 -22.53 -6.86 -2.78
CA ILE A 147 -21.28 -6.14 -3.00
C ILE A 147 -20.12 -7.01 -2.56
N SER A 148 -19.02 -6.94 -3.29
CA SER A 148 -17.73 -7.53 -2.97
C SER A 148 -16.67 -6.45 -3.06
N TYR A 149 -15.72 -6.43 -2.14
CA TYR A 149 -14.70 -5.41 -2.06
C TYR A 149 -13.42 -5.91 -1.39
N ALA A 150 -12.30 -5.29 -1.75
CA ALA A 150 -11.01 -5.46 -1.12
C ALA A 150 -10.45 -4.09 -0.75
N ILE A 151 -10.15 -3.87 0.53
CA ILE A 151 -9.64 -2.59 1.04
C ILE A 151 -8.33 -2.83 1.76
N LYS A 152 -7.33 -1.99 1.51
CA LYS A 152 -6.05 -1.97 2.21
C LYS A 152 -5.88 -0.65 2.96
N GLU A 153 -5.60 -0.74 4.26
CA GLU A 153 -5.29 0.43 5.08
C GLU A 153 -3.90 0.26 5.71
N LYS A 154 -3.02 1.25 5.52
CA LYS A 154 -1.68 1.30 6.11
C LYS A 154 -1.70 2.13 7.37
N PHE A 155 -0.89 1.74 8.35
CA PHE A 155 -0.77 2.48 9.60
C PHE A 155 0.66 2.53 10.12
N VAL A 156 0.93 3.53 10.96
CA VAL A 156 2.11 3.63 11.82
C VAL A 156 1.67 3.67 13.27
N GLY A 157 2.52 3.20 14.18
CA GLY A 157 2.14 3.09 15.58
C GLY A 157 3.29 3.05 16.56
N ASN A 158 2.93 2.98 17.84
CA ASN A 158 3.80 2.68 18.96
C ASN A 158 3.23 1.48 19.72
N LEU A 159 4.02 0.42 19.83
CA LEU A 159 3.79 -0.61 20.83
C LEU A 159 4.26 -0.05 22.18
N VAL A 160 3.33 0.23 23.07
CA VAL A 160 3.61 0.72 24.41
C VAL A 160 3.71 -0.49 25.33
N VAL A 161 4.89 -0.66 25.93
CA VAL A 161 5.19 -1.71 26.90
C VAL A 161 5.17 -1.10 28.28
N LEU A 162 4.18 -1.46 29.09
CA LEU A 162 4.08 -1.04 30.48
C LEU A 162 4.83 -2.04 31.35
N LYS A 163 5.82 -1.54 32.09
CA LYS A 163 6.66 -2.35 33.00
C LYS A 163 6.45 -1.89 34.44
N THR A 164 6.05 -2.80 35.32
CA THR A 164 5.93 -2.53 36.74
C THR A 164 7.31 -2.51 37.40
N TYR A 165 7.68 -1.42 38.05
CA TYR A 165 8.92 -1.31 38.80
C TYR A 165 8.67 -1.62 40.27
N ASN A 166 9.30 -2.68 40.77
CA ASN A 166 9.16 -3.09 42.15
C ASN A 166 10.12 -2.31 43.04
N ILE A 167 9.57 -1.39 43.86
CA ILE A 167 10.35 -0.47 44.70
C ILE A 167 11.18 -1.25 45.75
N HIS A 168 10.64 -2.34 46.28
CA HIS A 168 11.31 -3.15 47.31
C HIS A 168 12.51 -3.93 46.79
N THR A 169 12.42 -4.46 45.56
CA THR A 169 13.49 -5.26 44.95
C THR A 169 14.43 -4.44 44.06
N GLY A 170 14.04 -3.21 43.72
CA GLY A 170 14.78 -2.33 42.82
C GLY A 170 14.86 -2.87 41.37
N LYS A 171 13.90 -3.71 40.98
CA LYS A 171 13.88 -4.40 39.68
C LYS A 171 12.51 -4.27 39.02
N PHE A 172 12.51 -4.32 37.69
CA PHE A 172 11.27 -4.50 36.94
C PHE A 172 10.73 -5.91 37.13
N GLU A 173 9.43 -6.01 37.29
CA GLU A 173 8.72 -7.28 37.29
C GLU A 173 8.77 -7.90 35.88
N ASN A 174 8.64 -9.22 35.82
CA ASN A 174 8.72 -9.95 34.55
C ASN A 174 7.43 -9.79 33.71
N GLU A 175 6.31 -9.53 34.38
CA GLU A 175 5.03 -9.30 33.72
C GLU A 175 5.02 -7.93 33.04
N LYS A 176 4.51 -7.90 31.81
CA LYS A 176 4.40 -6.71 30.98
C LYS A 176 2.99 -6.62 30.45
N GLU A 177 2.47 -5.40 30.43
CA GLU A 177 1.24 -5.10 29.71
C GLU A 177 1.60 -4.42 28.39
N TYR A 178 0.79 -4.66 27.38
CA TYR A 178 1.02 -4.18 26.03
C TYR A 178 -0.19 -3.38 25.57
N GLU A 179 0.08 -2.19 25.05
CA GLU A 179 -0.90 -1.36 24.35
C GLU A 179 -0.36 -1.03 22.96
N LEU A 180 -1.27 -0.72 22.04
CA LEU A 180 -0.90 -0.36 20.68
C LEU A 180 -1.62 0.92 20.27
N ASP A 181 -0.83 2.00 20.12
CA ASP A 181 -1.30 3.28 19.59
C ASP A 181 -1.01 3.31 18.09
N THR A 182 -2.04 3.39 17.25
CA THR A 182 -1.90 3.38 15.78
C THR A 182 -2.65 4.53 15.11
N LEU A 183 -2.06 5.05 14.05
CA LEU A 183 -2.63 6.08 13.19
C LEU A 183 -2.61 5.62 11.73
N SER A 184 -3.73 5.81 11.06
CA SER A 184 -3.89 5.54 9.63
C SER A 184 -3.07 6.51 8.80
N THR A 185 -2.46 6.00 7.73
CA THR A 185 -1.59 6.74 6.81
C THR A 185 -2.12 6.77 5.37
N ASP A 186 -2.78 5.70 4.93
CA ASP A 186 -3.27 5.55 3.56
C ASP A 186 -4.37 4.48 3.52
N ILE A 187 -5.51 4.79 2.90
CA ILE A 187 -6.62 3.85 2.69
C ILE A 187 -6.85 3.71 1.18
N LYS A 188 -6.82 2.48 0.68
CA LYS A 188 -7.00 2.16 -0.74
C LYS A 188 -8.04 1.08 -0.94
N VAL A 189 -9.06 1.38 -1.74
CA VAL A 189 -9.97 0.38 -2.28
C VAL A 189 -9.27 -0.30 -3.46
N LEU A 190 -8.86 -1.56 -3.28
CA LEU A 190 -8.13 -2.34 -4.28
C LEU A 190 -9.04 -2.84 -5.39
N SER A 191 -10.27 -3.23 -5.03
CA SER A 191 -11.31 -3.67 -5.97
C SER A 191 -12.67 -3.58 -5.30
N PHE A 192 -13.72 -3.33 -6.07
CA PHE A 192 -15.09 -3.53 -5.64
C PHE A 192 -15.99 -3.85 -6.84
N ALA A 193 -17.04 -4.61 -6.60
CA ALA A 193 -18.04 -4.96 -7.61
C ALA A 193 -19.34 -5.36 -6.92
N GLY A 194 -20.47 -5.10 -7.58
CA GLY A 194 -21.76 -5.52 -7.06
C GLY A 194 -22.92 -4.71 -7.63
N LYS A 195 -24.10 -4.98 -7.09
CA LYS A 195 -25.35 -4.36 -7.50
C LYS A 195 -26.34 -4.25 -6.34
N THR A 196 -27.26 -3.29 -6.48
CA THR A 196 -28.39 -3.13 -5.57
C THR A 196 -29.68 -3.00 -6.37
N CYS A 197 -30.77 -3.55 -5.86
CA CYS A 197 -32.08 -3.42 -6.46
C CYS A 197 -32.61 -2.00 -6.23
N THR A 198 -33.02 -1.33 -7.30
CA THR A 198 -33.55 0.04 -7.24
C THR A 198 -35.04 0.12 -7.53
N LYS A 199 -35.59 -0.91 -8.17
CA LYS A 199 -37.03 -0.99 -8.46
C LYS A 199 -37.54 -2.41 -8.26
N TRP A 200 -38.57 -2.55 -7.42
CA TRP A 200 -39.28 -3.81 -7.20
C TRP A 200 -40.57 -3.85 -7.99
N SER A 201 -40.97 -5.04 -8.43
CA SER A 201 -42.24 -5.29 -9.10
C SER A 201 -43.41 -5.10 -8.13
N TYR A 202 -44.56 -4.78 -8.71
CA TYR A 202 -45.81 -4.59 -7.97
C TYR A 202 -46.51 -5.91 -7.59
N TYR A 203 -46.02 -7.04 -8.10
CA TYR A 203 -46.64 -8.37 -7.93
C TYR A 203 -46.09 -9.10 -6.69
N THR A 204 -46.81 -10.12 -6.22
CA THR A 204 -46.36 -10.97 -5.11
C THR A 204 -46.11 -12.39 -5.63
N PRO A 205 -44.91 -12.97 -5.45
CA PRO A 205 -43.75 -12.40 -4.75
C PRO A 205 -43.10 -11.25 -5.52
N LYS A 206 -42.61 -10.24 -4.79
CA LYS A 206 -41.92 -9.09 -5.40
C LYS A 206 -40.65 -9.58 -6.08
N THR A 207 -40.41 -9.10 -7.30
CA THR A 207 -39.20 -9.36 -8.10
C THR A 207 -38.42 -8.07 -8.28
N CYS A 208 -37.08 -8.12 -8.31
CA CYS A 208 -36.32 -6.92 -8.68
C CYS A 208 -36.43 -6.68 -10.20
N ASP A 209 -37.07 -5.57 -10.59
CA ASP A 209 -37.23 -5.18 -11.99
C ASP A 209 -36.00 -4.42 -12.53
N ARG A 210 -35.22 -3.79 -11.63
CA ARG A 210 -34.05 -3.01 -12.02
C ARG A 210 -32.95 -3.04 -10.95
N TYR A 211 -31.74 -3.33 -11.41
CA TYR A 211 -30.52 -3.26 -10.61
C TYR A 211 -29.65 -2.06 -11.03
N ALA A 212 -28.98 -1.46 -10.06
CA ALA A 212 -27.91 -0.48 -10.27
C ALA A 212 -26.58 -1.06 -9.79
N ASN A 213 -25.51 -0.83 -10.55
CA ASN A 213 -24.17 -1.31 -10.22
C ASN A 213 -23.43 -0.28 -9.35
N PHE A 214 -22.61 -0.77 -8.42
CA PHE A 214 -21.65 0.08 -7.71
C PHE A 214 -20.53 0.50 -8.65
N ILE A 215 -20.28 1.80 -8.76
CA ILE A 215 -19.27 2.36 -9.68
C ILE A 215 -18.40 3.44 -9.04
N LEU A 216 -18.75 3.91 -7.84
CA LEU A 216 -18.05 4.97 -7.12
C LEU A 216 -17.92 4.59 -5.64
N TYR A 217 -16.95 5.19 -4.96
CA TYR A 217 -16.79 5.08 -3.51
C TYR A 217 -16.27 6.40 -2.94
N GLU A 218 -16.50 6.60 -1.65
CA GLU A 218 -15.95 7.69 -0.86
C GLU A 218 -15.38 7.12 0.44
N ILE A 219 -14.17 7.54 0.78
CA ILE A 219 -13.51 7.19 2.04
C ILE A 219 -13.79 8.33 3.01
N GLU A 220 -14.28 8.00 4.20
CA GLU A 220 -14.57 9.01 5.21
C GLU A 220 -13.28 9.74 5.61
N LYS A 221 -13.32 11.08 5.58
CA LYS A 221 -12.21 11.91 6.05
C LYS A 221 -12.23 11.79 7.58
N GLY A 222 -11.23 11.14 8.17
CA GLY A 222 -11.15 10.82 9.60
C GLY A 222 -11.26 12.01 10.56
N GLU A 223 -10.92 11.82 11.84
CA GLU A 223 -11.17 12.81 12.90
C GLU A 223 -10.60 14.21 12.59
N PHE A 224 -11.38 15.27 12.86
CA PHE A 224 -11.06 16.69 12.54
C PHE A 224 -9.73 17.20 13.14
N TYR A 225 -9.13 16.46 14.08
CA TYR A 225 -7.86 16.84 14.70
C TYR A 225 -7.13 15.59 15.23
N PRO A 226 -5.98 15.16 14.65
CA PRO A 226 -5.13 15.87 13.71
C PRO A 226 -5.36 15.53 12.23
N ASN A 227 -6.59 15.14 11.83
CA ASN A 227 -6.94 14.63 10.48
C ASN A 227 -6.48 13.21 10.17
N PHE A 228 -6.32 12.34 11.18
CA PHE A 228 -5.97 10.92 10.98
C PHE A 228 -6.98 10.02 11.66
N SER A 229 -7.32 8.89 11.04
CA SER A 229 -8.06 7.82 11.71
C SER A 229 -7.14 7.16 12.74
N SER A 230 -7.54 7.17 14.02
CA SER A 230 -6.84 6.50 15.11
C SER A 230 -7.37 5.08 15.30
N GLU A 231 -6.65 4.26 16.07
CA GLU A 231 -7.07 2.89 16.46
C GLU A 231 -7.30 1.95 15.26
N VAL A 232 -6.45 2.00 14.23
CA VAL A 232 -6.50 1.02 13.13
C VAL A 232 -6.32 -0.40 13.66
N VAL A 233 -5.41 -0.55 14.63
CA VAL A 233 -5.18 -1.77 15.40
C VAL A 233 -4.98 -1.41 16.86
N SER A 234 -5.61 -2.17 17.77
CA SER A 234 -5.45 -2.04 19.21
C SER A 234 -5.11 -3.39 19.85
N ILE A 235 -4.51 -3.32 21.03
CA ILE A 235 -4.30 -4.47 21.91
C ILE A 235 -5.03 -4.17 23.22
N SER A 236 -5.83 -5.12 23.69
CA SER A 236 -6.53 -5.02 24.96
C SER A 236 -6.30 -6.26 25.81
N THR A 237 -6.08 -6.07 27.10
CA THR A 237 -5.95 -7.16 28.08
C THR A 237 -7.34 -7.65 28.47
N VAL A 238 -7.59 -8.96 28.34
CA VAL A 238 -8.86 -9.58 28.75
C VAL A 238 -8.77 -10.07 30.19
N ASP A 239 -7.63 -10.68 30.53
CA ASP A 239 -7.20 -11.07 31.86
C ASP A 239 -5.66 -11.12 31.93
N ASN A 240 -5.05 -11.46 33.07
CA ASN A 240 -3.59 -11.44 33.22
C ASN A 240 -2.81 -12.39 32.29
N LYS A 241 -3.48 -13.22 31.47
CA LYS A 241 -2.84 -14.22 30.60
C LYS A 241 -3.26 -14.13 29.12
N GLU A 242 -4.37 -13.47 28.83
CA GLU A 242 -4.93 -13.37 27.49
C GLU A 242 -5.12 -11.92 27.04
N MET A 243 -4.77 -11.69 25.78
CA MET A 243 -4.84 -10.40 25.12
C MET A 243 -5.59 -10.55 23.80
N ASP A 244 -6.39 -9.54 23.47
CA ASP A 244 -7.07 -9.43 22.19
C ASP A 244 -6.35 -8.38 21.34
N ILE A 245 -5.90 -8.79 20.15
CA ILE A 245 -5.54 -7.86 19.08
C ILE A 245 -6.81 -7.62 18.27
N GLU A 246 -7.21 -6.36 18.12
CA GLU A 246 -8.35 -5.96 17.32
C GLU A 246 -7.91 -5.04 16.19
N ALA A 247 -8.38 -5.31 14.97
CA ALA A 247 -8.21 -4.41 13.83
C ALA A 247 -9.57 -3.97 13.32
N TYR A 248 -9.67 -2.70 12.92
CA TYR A 248 -10.91 -2.06 12.52
C TYR A 248 -10.90 -1.76 11.01
N THR A 249 -12.02 -2.01 10.35
CA THR A 249 -12.16 -1.72 8.91
C THR A 249 -12.39 -0.21 8.72
N PRO A 250 -11.73 0.43 7.74
CA PRO A 250 -11.94 1.84 7.47
C PRO A 250 -13.37 2.12 6.98
N GLU A 251 -13.92 3.27 7.34
CA GLU A 251 -15.26 3.68 6.92
C GLU A 251 -15.27 4.11 5.44
N VAL A 252 -15.86 3.26 4.59
CA VAL A 252 -15.99 3.48 3.15
C VAL A 252 -17.46 3.37 2.75
N THR A 253 -17.94 4.36 2.00
CA THR A 253 -19.29 4.37 1.41
C THR A 253 -19.20 4.08 -0.09
N PHE A 254 -19.87 3.04 -0.55
CA PHE A 254 -19.98 2.69 -1.97
C PHE A 254 -21.27 3.26 -2.56
N TYR A 255 -21.23 3.72 -3.81
CA TYR A 255 -22.38 4.30 -4.49
C TYR A 255 -22.75 3.52 -5.74
N ALA A 256 -24.01 3.06 -5.77
CA ALA A 256 -24.64 2.55 -6.98
C ALA A 256 -25.29 3.71 -7.76
N LYS A 257 -25.22 3.65 -9.09
CA LYS A 257 -25.78 4.69 -9.98
C LYS A 257 -27.01 4.16 -10.73
N ASP A 258 -28.13 4.86 -10.58
CA ASP A 258 -29.36 4.63 -11.34
C ASP A 258 -29.82 5.95 -11.97
N GLY A 259 -29.47 6.16 -13.24
CA GLY A 259 -29.64 7.46 -13.89
C GLY A 259 -28.80 8.55 -13.21
N LEU A 260 -29.47 9.54 -12.61
CA LEU A 260 -28.84 10.64 -11.86
C LEU A 260 -28.74 10.37 -10.35
N ASP A 261 -29.44 9.34 -9.85
CA ASP A 261 -29.47 9.04 -8.42
C ASP A 261 -28.22 8.27 -7.99
N LYS A 262 -27.66 8.67 -6.84
CA LYS A 262 -26.57 7.97 -6.15
C LYS A 262 -27.13 7.29 -4.92
N ILE A 263 -27.00 5.96 -4.85
CA ILE A 263 -27.51 5.16 -3.73
C ILE A 263 -26.31 4.75 -2.86
N PRO A 264 -26.14 5.34 -1.66
CA PRO A 264 -25.03 5.04 -0.77
C PRO A 264 -25.23 3.72 -0.04
N VAL A 265 -24.13 2.99 0.17
CA VAL A 265 -24.07 1.79 0.99
C VAL A 265 -22.79 1.82 1.81
N SER A 266 -22.96 1.88 3.13
CA SER A 266 -21.87 1.71 4.08
C SER A 266 -21.58 0.22 4.30
N ILE A 267 -20.32 -0.09 4.54
CA ILE A 267 -19.86 -1.44 4.86
C ILE A 267 -20.35 -1.92 6.24
N GLY A 268 -20.66 -3.21 6.35
CA GLY A 268 -21.11 -3.91 7.55
C GLY A 268 -20.05 -4.81 8.19
N CYS A 269 -18.91 -5.01 7.54
CA CYS A 269 -17.75 -5.69 8.13
C CYS A 269 -16.90 -4.68 8.89
N THR A 270 -16.82 -4.81 10.21
CA THR A 270 -16.26 -3.75 11.06
C THR A 270 -14.98 -4.15 11.77
N THR A 271 -14.83 -5.38 12.26
CA THR A 271 -13.69 -5.77 13.11
C THR A 271 -13.16 -7.17 12.86
N GLY A 272 -11.84 -7.33 12.97
CA GLY A 272 -11.15 -8.61 13.10
C GLY A 272 -10.51 -8.71 14.48
N LYS A 273 -10.73 -9.82 15.17
CA LYS A 273 -10.30 -10.02 16.56
C LYS A 273 -9.53 -11.33 16.72
N TRP A 274 -8.31 -11.24 17.26
CA TRP A 274 -7.42 -12.36 17.54
C TRP A 274 -7.13 -12.43 19.04
N ARG A 275 -7.56 -13.51 19.67
CA ARG A 275 -7.23 -13.85 21.06
C ARG A 275 -5.88 -14.58 21.08
N LEU A 276 -4.92 -14.08 21.85
CA LEU A 276 -3.60 -14.68 22.05
C LEU A 276 -3.27 -14.72 23.53
N THR A 277 -2.45 -15.69 23.93
CA THR A 277 -1.82 -15.65 25.26
C THR A 277 -0.67 -14.64 25.29
N SER A 278 -0.31 -14.12 26.46
CA SER A 278 0.83 -13.21 26.60
C SER A 278 2.13 -13.80 26.03
N ALA A 279 2.35 -15.11 26.21
CA ALA A 279 3.53 -15.80 25.69
C ALA A 279 3.55 -15.91 24.15
N GLU A 280 2.39 -16.11 23.53
CA GLU A 280 2.27 -16.13 22.07
C GLU A 280 2.50 -14.74 21.48
N LEU A 281 1.93 -13.71 22.10
CA LEU A 281 2.18 -12.32 21.71
C LEU A 281 3.68 -12.00 21.80
N GLU A 282 4.32 -12.30 22.92
CA GLU A 282 5.77 -12.07 23.08
C GLU A 282 6.60 -12.80 22.03
N LYS A 283 6.23 -14.04 21.68
CA LYS A 283 6.89 -14.79 20.61
C LYS A 283 6.75 -14.08 19.25
N LEU A 284 5.56 -13.61 18.91
CA LEU A 284 5.31 -12.86 17.67
C LEU A 284 6.07 -11.51 17.66
N LEU A 285 6.08 -10.80 18.78
CA LEU A 285 6.83 -9.55 18.92
C LEU A 285 8.35 -9.79 18.76
N ASN A 286 8.86 -10.88 19.32
CA ASN A 286 10.28 -11.25 19.21
C ASN A 286 10.70 -11.62 17.77
N MET A 287 9.77 -12.10 16.94
CA MET A 287 10.01 -12.32 15.50
C MET A 287 10.21 -11.00 14.74
N GLY A 288 9.74 -9.88 15.27
CA GLY A 288 9.91 -8.54 14.69
C GLY A 288 8.96 -8.20 13.55
N ALA A 289 8.37 -9.19 12.88
CA ALA A 289 7.26 -9.02 11.95
C ALA A 289 6.39 -10.28 11.92
N PHE A 290 5.08 -10.10 11.81
CA PHE A 290 4.13 -11.21 11.75
C PHE A 290 2.85 -10.85 11.00
N THR A 291 2.07 -11.88 10.67
CA THR A 291 0.81 -11.76 9.94
C THR A 291 -0.26 -12.61 10.59
N LEU A 292 -1.44 -12.03 10.82
CA LEU A 292 -2.60 -12.69 11.39
C LEU A 292 -3.76 -12.61 10.41
N LYS A 293 -4.35 -13.75 10.05
CA LYS A 293 -5.53 -13.82 9.16
C LYS A 293 -6.73 -14.38 9.93
N LYS A 294 -7.92 -13.81 9.74
CA LYS A 294 -9.17 -14.24 10.39
C LYS A 294 -10.33 -14.16 9.41
N GLU A 295 -11.24 -15.12 9.48
CA GLU A 295 -12.56 -15.02 8.86
C GLU A 295 -13.46 -14.14 9.74
N ILE A 296 -14.00 -13.08 9.16
CA ILE A 296 -14.85 -12.07 9.82
C ILE A 296 -16.32 -12.16 9.41
N GLY A 297 -16.65 -13.10 8.50
CA GLY A 297 -18.02 -13.39 8.07
C GLY A 297 -18.86 -14.10 9.14
N SER A 298 -20.17 -13.83 9.20
CA SER A 298 -21.09 -14.50 10.14
C SER A 298 -22.31 -15.11 9.43
N LYS A 299 -22.91 -16.17 10.00
CA LYS A 299 -24.16 -16.79 9.50
C LYS A 299 -25.44 -16.04 9.93
N SER A 300 -25.34 -14.85 10.52
CA SER A 300 -26.49 -14.16 11.12
C SER A 300 -27.36 -13.46 10.08
N ASN A 301 -28.60 -13.92 9.94
CA ASN A 301 -29.59 -13.51 8.92
C ASN A 301 -30.36 -12.21 9.21
N SER A 302 -30.01 -11.42 10.24
CA SER A 302 -30.90 -10.33 10.71
C SER A 302 -30.39 -8.89 10.53
N ILE A 303 -29.21 -8.67 9.94
CA ILE A 303 -28.60 -7.35 9.63
C ILE A 303 -27.78 -7.55 8.35
N PRO A 304 -27.56 -6.56 7.46
CA PRO A 304 -26.54 -6.67 6.40
C PRO A 304 -25.19 -7.01 7.04
N SER A 305 -24.89 -8.30 7.10
CA SER A 305 -23.81 -8.86 7.87
C SER A 305 -22.72 -9.31 6.91
N CYS A 306 -21.49 -9.21 7.38
CA CYS A 306 -20.30 -9.62 6.67
C CYS A 306 -20.47 -11.04 6.10
N SER A 307 -20.33 -11.21 4.77
CA SER A 307 -20.61 -12.50 4.11
C SER A 307 -19.67 -13.59 4.59
N LEU A 308 -20.14 -14.83 4.54
CA LEU A 308 -19.29 -16.00 4.78
C LEU A 308 -18.11 -16.00 3.80
N GLY A 309 -16.91 -16.32 4.30
CA GLY A 309 -15.66 -16.23 3.52
C GLY A 309 -15.01 -14.85 3.52
N SER A 310 -15.63 -13.81 4.09
CA SER A 310 -14.96 -12.52 4.30
C SER A 310 -13.79 -12.69 5.27
N THR A 311 -12.61 -12.15 4.91
CA THR A 311 -11.40 -12.26 5.72
C THR A 311 -10.76 -10.90 5.99
N MET A 312 -10.11 -10.80 7.14
CA MET A 312 -9.22 -9.72 7.51
C MET A 312 -7.82 -10.26 7.74
N THR A 313 -6.82 -9.61 7.14
CA THR A 313 -5.41 -9.92 7.33
C THR A 313 -4.70 -8.72 7.91
N LEU A 314 -4.08 -8.88 9.07
CA LEU A 314 -3.23 -7.89 9.74
C LEU A 314 -1.76 -8.26 9.51
N HIS A 315 -0.98 -7.32 8.98
CA HIS A 315 0.48 -7.38 8.96
C HIS A 315 1.02 -6.32 9.92
N LEU A 316 1.85 -6.74 10.88
CA LEU A 316 2.50 -5.85 11.84
C LEU A 316 3.99 -6.11 11.87
N LYS A 317 4.77 -5.03 11.85
CA LYS A 317 6.23 -5.04 11.91
C LYS A 317 6.71 -4.06 12.98
N ILE A 318 7.54 -4.55 13.88
CA ILE A 318 8.24 -3.72 14.86
C ILE A 318 9.43 -3.09 14.14
N LYS A 319 9.46 -1.76 14.07
CA LYS A 319 10.70 -1.08 13.73
C LYS A 319 11.54 -1.12 14.99
N ARG A 320 12.49 -2.05 15.04
CA ARG A 320 13.56 -1.93 16.03
C ARG A 320 14.26 -0.61 15.72
N ASN A 321 14.31 0.29 16.70
CA ASN A 321 14.95 1.59 16.54
C ASN A 321 16.29 1.39 15.85
N GLU A 322 16.56 2.21 14.83
CA GLU A 322 17.93 2.46 14.44
C GLU A 322 18.67 2.86 15.73
N PRO A 323 19.66 2.06 16.16
CA PRO A 323 20.33 2.25 17.45
C PRO A 323 20.86 3.68 17.59
N GLU A 324 20.70 4.25 18.79
CA GLU A 324 21.08 5.62 19.16
C GLU A 324 22.47 5.98 18.57
N GLN A 325 22.54 7.09 17.83
CA GLN A 325 23.81 7.65 17.38
C GLN A 325 24.69 7.96 18.59
N CYS A 326 25.87 7.34 18.61
CA CYS A 326 26.79 7.36 19.75
C CYS A 326 27.20 8.78 20.13
N THR A 327 27.07 9.10 21.43
CA THR A 327 27.62 10.33 22.01
C THR A 327 29.13 10.28 22.16
N GLN A 328 29.77 9.08 22.14
CA GLN A 328 31.23 8.91 21.98
C GLN A 328 31.61 7.57 21.31
N PRO A 329 31.74 7.50 19.98
CA PRO A 329 32.31 6.33 19.33
C PRO A 329 33.82 6.26 19.68
N LYS A 330 34.29 5.11 20.17
CA LYS A 330 35.68 4.70 19.85
C LYS A 330 35.81 4.85 18.32
N ASN A 331 36.96 5.30 17.79
CA ASN A 331 37.23 5.49 16.35
C ASN A 331 37.11 4.19 15.55
N ILE A 332 35.93 3.58 15.52
CA ILE A 332 35.59 2.33 14.86
C ILE A 332 34.73 2.71 13.66
N LYS A 333 35.14 2.27 12.48
CA LYS A 333 34.41 2.42 11.21
C LYS A 333 34.20 1.06 10.59
N VAL A 334 33.07 0.85 9.94
CA VAL A 334 32.84 -0.26 9.02
C VAL A 334 32.73 0.32 7.60
N GLU A 335 33.31 -0.38 6.63
CA GLU A 335 33.27 0.04 5.22
C GLU A 335 33.02 -1.19 4.35
N ILE A 336 31.95 -1.15 3.55
CA ILE A 336 31.66 -2.15 2.52
C ILE A 336 32.57 -1.89 1.32
N ILE A 337 33.37 -2.90 0.98
CA ILE A 337 34.26 -2.94 -0.17
C ILE A 337 33.54 -3.59 -1.37
N LYS A 338 32.73 -4.62 -1.11
CA LYS A 338 31.83 -5.24 -2.10
C LYS A 338 30.47 -5.50 -1.45
N PRO A 339 29.34 -5.18 -2.12
CA PRO A 339 29.24 -4.57 -3.44
C PRO A 339 29.71 -3.11 -3.47
N VAL A 340 30.04 -2.60 -4.66
CA VAL A 340 30.29 -1.17 -4.88
C VAL A 340 28.95 -0.45 -5.05
N GLN A 341 28.88 0.82 -4.65
CA GLN A 341 27.70 1.67 -4.85
C GLN A 341 27.22 1.60 -6.32
N GLN A 342 25.92 1.34 -6.51
CA GLN A 342 25.22 1.21 -7.79
C GLN A 342 25.74 0.09 -8.71
N SER A 343 26.41 -0.93 -8.15
CA SER A 343 26.78 -2.13 -8.92
C SER A 343 25.54 -2.86 -9.45
N LYS A 344 25.61 -3.30 -10.72
CA LYS A 344 24.52 -3.95 -11.43
C LYS A 344 24.67 -5.47 -11.32
N TYR A 345 23.59 -6.15 -10.94
CA TYR A 345 23.52 -7.62 -10.86
C TYR A 345 22.32 -8.11 -11.66
N VAL A 346 22.52 -9.15 -12.47
CA VAL A 346 21.48 -9.70 -13.33
C VAL A 346 21.38 -11.20 -13.06
N PHE A 347 20.15 -11.70 -12.95
CA PHE A 347 19.93 -13.14 -12.97
C PHE A 347 20.43 -13.75 -14.28
N THR A 348 21.04 -14.92 -14.18
CA THR A 348 21.51 -15.66 -15.35
C THR A 348 20.36 -16.22 -16.17
N ASP A 349 20.55 -16.26 -17.48
CA ASP A 349 19.74 -17.02 -18.44
C ASP A 349 20.50 -18.30 -18.81
N ASP A 350 20.53 -19.26 -17.88
CA ASP A 350 21.25 -20.52 -18.03
C ASP A 350 20.33 -21.70 -18.43
N GLY A 351 19.09 -21.40 -18.86
CA GLY A 351 18.08 -22.41 -19.19
C GLY A 351 17.50 -23.16 -17.99
N ASN A 352 17.93 -22.87 -16.76
CA ASN A 352 17.32 -23.35 -15.52
C ASN A 352 16.45 -22.25 -14.88
N THR A 353 16.23 -22.31 -13.56
CA THR A 353 15.45 -21.30 -12.82
C THR A 353 16.13 -19.92 -12.71
N GLY A 354 17.35 -19.77 -13.25
CA GLY A 354 18.19 -18.59 -13.09
C GLY A 354 18.86 -18.50 -11.72
N ARG A 355 20.02 -17.84 -11.68
CA ARG A 355 20.78 -17.55 -10.45
C ARG A 355 21.42 -16.17 -10.47
N LEU A 356 21.57 -15.55 -9.30
CA LEU A 356 22.27 -14.30 -9.06
C LEU A 356 23.22 -14.46 -7.87
N ILE A 357 24.46 -13.97 -7.99
CA ILE A 357 25.49 -14.07 -6.94
C ILE A 357 25.88 -12.66 -6.49
N LEU A 358 25.82 -12.41 -5.18
CA LEU A 358 26.34 -11.21 -4.52
C LEU A 358 27.57 -11.58 -3.67
N GLU A 359 28.71 -10.98 -4.01
CA GLU A 359 29.91 -11.03 -3.18
C GLU A 359 29.87 -9.90 -2.14
N LEU A 360 29.98 -10.26 -0.86
CA LEU A 360 30.00 -9.33 0.26
C LEU A 360 31.41 -9.29 0.85
N GLU A 361 31.97 -8.10 0.95
CA GLU A 361 33.26 -7.85 1.59
C GLU A 361 33.21 -6.52 2.33
N ALA A 362 33.56 -6.53 3.62
CA ALA A 362 33.65 -5.32 4.43
C ALA A 362 34.88 -5.36 5.34
N LYS A 363 35.35 -4.17 5.74
CA LYS A 363 36.53 -3.98 6.59
C LYS A 363 36.17 -3.13 7.80
N THR A 364 36.91 -3.30 8.89
CA THR A 364 36.80 -2.44 10.07
C THR A 364 38.07 -1.64 10.30
N THR A 365 37.95 -0.41 10.82
CA THR A 365 39.08 0.40 11.26
C THR A 365 38.85 0.83 12.70
N PRO A 366 39.69 0.47 13.68
CA PRO A 366 40.85 -0.42 13.55
C PRO A 366 40.43 -1.86 13.24
N SER A 367 41.34 -2.64 12.67
CA SER A 367 41.14 -4.08 12.43
C SER A 367 40.96 -4.84 13.73
N GLY A 368 40.19 -5.93 13.70
CA GLY A 368 39.89 -6.81 14.83
C GLY A 368 38.39 -6.96 15.13
N TYR A 369 37.53 -6.26 14.37
CA TYR A 369 36.07 -6.33 14.51
C TYR A 369 35.39 -7.01 13.30
N GLU A 370 36.16 -7.49 12.33
CA GLU A 370 35.69 -8.11 11.09
C GLU A 370 34.71 -9.27 11.32
N ASP A 371 35.00 -10.14 12.29
CA ASP A 371 34.16 -11.30 12.62
C ASP A 371 32.82 -10.90 13.28
N ARG A 372 32.68 -9.63 13.68
CA ARG A 372 31.45 -9.09 14.29
C ARG A 372 30.53 -8.39 13.28
N ILE A 373 30.95 -8.26 12.02
CA ILE A 373 30.12 -7.68 10.97
C ILE A 373 28.91 -8.58 10.78
N GLU A 374 27.72 -8.00 10.83
CA GLU A 374 26.46 -8.65 10.48
C GLU A 374 25.93 -8.01 9.20
N TRP A 375 25.56 -8.83 8.23
CA TRP A 375 25.08 -8.36 6.93
C TRP A 375 23.55 -8.32 6.88
N GLU A 376 23.00 -7.21 6.38
CA GLU A 376 21.61 -7.10 5.96
C GLU A 376 21.56 -7.10 4.44
N ILE A 377 20.90 -8.09 3.87
CA ILE A 377 20.90 -8.39 2.44
C ILE A 377 19.44 -8.45 1.97
N PRO A 378 19.10 -7.96 0.77
CA PRO A 378 17.72 -7.95 0.28
C PRO A 378 17.05 -9.33 0.34
N GLU A 379 15.81 -9.37 0.80
CA GLU A 379 14.97 -10.56 0.64
C GLU A 379 14.30 -10.52 -0.74
N MET A 380 14.19 -11.69 -1.38
CA MET A 380 13.60 -11.85 -2.70
C MET A 380 12.57 -12.96 -2.65
N GLU A 381 11.30 -12.59 -2.53
CA GLU A 381 10.21 -13.56 -2.47
C GLU A 381 10.16 -14.41 -3.75
N GLY A 382 10.08 -15.73 -3.59
CA GLY A 382 10.14 -16.68 -4.70
C GLY A 382 11.56 -17.18 -5.03
N SER A 383 12.60 -16.44 -4.65
CA SER A 383 13.99 -16.87 -4.80
C SER A 383 14.47 -17.66 -3.57
N HIS A 384 15.18 -18.76 -3.80
CA HIS A 384 15.85 -19.50 -2.74
C HIS A 384 17.25 -18.92 -2.49
N LYS A 385 17.44 -18.33 -1.30
CA LYS A 385 18.70 -17.71 -0.87
C LYS A 385 19.62 -18.73 -0.21
N ILE A 386 20.85 -18.85 -0.72
CA ILE A 386 21.92 -19.70 -0.20
C ILE A 386 23.09 -18.80 0.19
N ILE A 387 23.65 -19.00 1.38
CA ILE A 387 24.73 -18.16 1.93
C ILE A 387 25.97 -19.02 2.18
N GLN A 388 27.14 -18.54 1.78
CA GLN A 388 28.43 -19.17 2.04
C GLN A 388 29.37 -18.21 2.80
N PRO A 389 30.02 -18.65 3.91
CA PRO A 389 29.85 -19.96 4.57
C PRO A 389 28.43 -20.16 5.11
N ALA A 390 28.01 -21.42 5.22
CA ALA A 390 26.65 -21.76 5.63
C ALA A 390 26.33 -21.12 7.00
N SER A 391 25.29 -20.30 7.02
CA SER A 391 24.79 -19.61 8.22
C SER A 391 23.37 -20.10 8.53
N VAL A 392 23.10 -20.41 9.79
CA VAL A 392 21.75 -20.73 10.27
C VAL A 392 20.90 -19.45 10.39
N PHE A 393 21.55 -18.29 10.44
CA PHE A 393 20.91 -16.98 10.51
C PHE A 393 20.72 -16.40 9.10
N SER A 394 19.59 -15.71 8.90
CA SER A 394 19.28 -14.97 7.66
C SER A 394 20.29 -13.85 7.35
N GLN A 395 21.01 -13.39 8.38
CA GLN A 395 22.07 -12.39 8.31
C GLN A 395 23.43 -13.07 8.54
N PRO A 396 24.28 -13.23 7.50
CA PRO A 396 25.60 -13.80 7.68
C PRO A 396 26.48 -12.90 8.55
N LYS A 397 27.41 -13.54 9.27
CA LYS A 397 28.43 -12.85 10.06
C LYS A 397 29.81 -12.97 9.42
N GLY A 398 30.65 -11.97 9.66
CA GLY A 398 32.04 -11.94 9.23
C GLY A 398 32.33 -10.93 8.12
N SER A 399 33.61 -10.71 7.85
CA SER A 399 34.06 -9.74 6.83
C SER A 399 33.73 -10.13 5.41
N ARG A 400 33.45 -11.41 5.14
CA ARG A 400 33.16 -11.93 3.81
C ARG A 400 32.02 -12.93 3.83
N ALA A 401 31.14 -12.81 2.84
CA ALA A 401 30.11 -13.80 2.56
C ALA A 401 29.76 -13.79 1.06
N GLU A 402 29.27 -14.90 0.56
CA GLU A 402 28.68 -14.99 -0.78
C GLU A 402 27.20 -15.35 -0.63
N VAL A 403 26.34 -14.62 -1.35
CA VAL A 403 24.90 -14.84 -1.34
C VAL A 403 24.46 -15.22 -2.75
N MET A 404 23.91 -16.42 -2.90
CA MET A 404 23.35 -16.91 -4.15
C MET A 404 21.84 -16.99 -4.05
N TYR A 405 21.15 -16.27 -4.92
CA TYR A 405 19.72 -16.43 -5.16
C TYR A 405 19.52 -17.42 -6.30
N LYS A 406 18.73 -18.46 -6.09
CA LYS A 406 18.30 -19.42 -7.11
C LYS A 406 16.80 -19.29 -7.35
N GLY A 407 16.40 -19.25 -8.62
CA GLY A 407 15.01 -18.94 -8.97
C GLY A 407 14.80 -17.45 -9.03
N LEU A 408 14.17 -16.96 -10.10
CA LEU A 408 13.75 -15.58 -10.18
C LEU A 408 12.62 -15.27 -9.16
N PRO A 409 12.55 -14.05 -8.62
CA PRO A 409 11.47 -13.61 -7.74
C PRO A 409 10.08 -13.68 -8.39
N THR A 410 9.03 -13.83 -7.59
CA THR A 410 7.62 -13.80 -8.05
C THR A 410 7.12 -12.40 -8.38
N SER A 411 7.61 -11.39 -7.67
CA SER A 411 7.16 -10.00 -7.81
C SER A 411 8.22 -9.13 -8.51
N VAL A 412 7.77 -8.26 -9.41
CA VAL A 412 8.60 -7.22 -10.04
C VAL A 412 9.24 -6.27 -9.01
N GLU A 413 8.62 -6.11 -7.82
CA GLU A 413 9.12 -5.27 -6.72
C GLU A 413 10.45 -5.77 -6.12
N SER A 414 10.85 -7.02 -6.39
CA SER A 414 12.14 -7.55 -5.95
C SER A 414 13.32 -7.07 -6.80
N PHE A 415 13.06 -6.43 -7.94
CA PHE A 415 14.09 -5.85 -8.81
C PHE A 415 14.27 -4.35 -8.56
N GLY A 416 15.30 -3.77 -9.19
CA GLY A 416 15.63 -2.37 -9.04
C GLY A 416 16.62 -2.06 -7.94
N ILE A 417 16.53 -0.85 -7.41
CA ILE A 417 17.48 -0.36 -6.41
C ILE A 417 17.21 -1.05 -5.08
N GLN A 418 18.19 -1.83 -4.63
CA GLN A 418 18.16 -2.56 -3.37
C GLN A 418 19.34 -2.14 -2.48
N LYS A 419 19.24 -2.39 -1.17
CA LYS A 419 20.26 -1.98 -0.20
C LYS A 419 20.95 -3.18 0.42
N VAL A 420 22.27 -3.12 0.51
CA VAL A 420 23.11 -4.05 1.29
C VAL A 420 23.75 -3.26 2.42
N LYS A 421 23.59 -3.74 3.65
CA LYS A 421 24.18 -3.10 4.83
C LYS A 421 25.16 -4.03 5.54
N ALA A 422 26.21 -3.46 6.09
CA ALA A 422 27.13 -4.11 7.01
C ALA A 422 27.07 -3.35 8.32
N ARG A 423 26.71 -4.03 9.41
CA ARG A 423 26.61 -3.45 10.75
C ARG A 423 27.55 -4.13 11.73
N ILE A 424 28.07 -3.37 12.69
CA ILE A 424 28.79 -3.91 13.85
C ILE A 424 28.19 -3.34 15.13
N ASN A 425 28.04 -4.20 16.14
CA ASN A 425 27.59 -3.83 17.47
C ASN A 425 28.78 -3.93 18.44
N VAL A 426 29.23 -2.80 18.98
CA VAL A 426 30.36 -2.72 19.93
C VAL A 426 29.99 -1.81 21.09
N ASP A 427 30.04 -2.31 22.32
CA ASP A 427 29.79 -1.54 23.55
C ASP A 427 28.44 -0.77 23.56
N GLY A 428 27.40 -1.33 22.92
CA GLY A 428 26.08 -0.69 22.79
C GLY A 428 25.97 0.30 21.62
N CYS A 429 27.06 0.55 20.89
CA CYS A 429 27.12 1.35 19.68
C CYS A 429 26.92 0.48 18.44
N THR A 430 26.09 0.94 17.51
CA THR A 430 25.98 0.34 16.17
C THR A 430 26.60 1.26 15.14
N ILE A 431 27.47 0.70 14.32
CA ILE A 431 28.12 1.40 13.23
C ILE A 431 27.79 0.64 11.96
N GLU A 432 27.32 1.33 10.94
CA GLU A 432 26.92 0.72 9.67
C GLU A 432 27.47 1.47 8.46
N ASP A 433 27.65 0.73 7.36
CA ASP A 433 27.80 1.26 6.02
C ASP A 433 26.73 0.59 5.14
N THR A 434 26.20 1.34 4.18
CA THR A 434 25.14 0.90 3.28
C THR A 434 25.57 1.16 1.84
N LYS A 435 25.39 0.17 0.97
CA LYS A 435 25.56 0.31 -0.48
C LYS A 435 24.26 0.00 -1.18
N GLU A 436 23.92 0.81 -2.18
CA GLU A 436 22.82 0.51 -3.09
C GLU A 436 23.34 -0.35 -4.24
N ILE A 437 22.56 -1.35 -4.64
CA ILE A 437 22.82 -2.23 -5.78
C ILE A 437 21.60 -2.21 -6.70
N MET A 438 21.80 -2.48 -7.99
CA MET A 438 20.71 -2.54 -8.97
C MET A 438 20.52 -3.98 -9.43
N LEU A 439 19.33 -4.52 -9.22
CA LEU A 439 18.99 -5.89 -9.56
C LEU A 439 18.14 -5.96 -10.82
N PHE A 440 18.50 -6.86 -11.73
CA PHE A 440 17.86 -7.03 -13.03
C PHE A 440 17.52 -8.51 -13.30
N TYR A 441 16.53 -8.72 -14.16
CA TYR A 441 16.22 -10.03 -14.74
C TYR A 441 16.61 -10.11 -16.22
N PRO A 442 16.93 -11.30 -16.77
CA PRO A 442 17.15 -11.46 -18.20
C PRO A 442 15.82 -11.29 -18.93
N ARG A 443 15.63 -10.18 -19.64
CA ARG A 443 14.33 -9.74 -20.20
C ARG A 443 13.70 -10.81 -21.10
N ASP A 444 14.52 -11.40 -21.97
CA ASP A 444 14.08 -12.25 -23.08
C ASP A 444 14.05 -13.74 -22.73
N ALA A 445 14.50 -14.11 -21.52
CA ALA A 445 14.45 -15.48 -21.02
C ALA A 445 13.04 -15.87 -20.58
N LYS A 446 12.82 -17.16 -20.33
CA LYS A 446 11.55 -17.73 -19.84
C LYS A 446 11.65 -18.37 -18.45
N ASN A 447 12.64 -17.96 -17.65
CA ASN A 447 12.94 -18.54 -16.34
C ASN A 447 12.24 -17.84 -15.15
N ASN A 448 11.20 -17.05 -15.42
CA ASN A 448 10.26 -16.59 -14.39
C ASN A 448 9.54 -17.78 -13.72
N PRO A 449 8.91 -17.58 -12.55
CA PRO A 449 8.28 -18.67 -11.80
C PRO A 449 7.18 -19.45 -12.53
N GLU A 450 6.50 -18.87 -13.52
CA GLU A 450 5.52 -19.59 -14.32
C GLU A 450 6.17 -20.45 -15.42
N GLY A 451 7.34 -20.06 -15.92
CA GLY A 451 8.07 -20.76 -16.97
C GLY A 451 7.40 -20.77 -18.35
N LYS A 452 6.25 -20.09 -18.51
CA LYS A 452 5.40 -20.14 -19.71
C LYS A 452 5.76 -19.08 -20.74
N TYR A 453 6.03 -17.86 -20.29
CA TYR A 453 6.19 -16.68 -21.14
C TYR A 453 7.55 -16.01 -20.91
N ARG A 454 7.90 -15.02 -21.74
CA ARG A 454 9.12 -14.21 -21.56
C ARG A 454 9.04 -13.43 -20.23
N ASN A 455 10.19 -13.19 -19.60
CA ASN A 455 10.25 -12.50 -18.31
C ASN A 455 9.68 -11.08 -18.37
N TRP A 456 9.92 -10.33 -19.44
CA TRP A 456 9.33 -8.99 -19.60
C TRP A 456 7.81 -9.00 -19.48
N PHE A 457 7.14 -9.97 -20.14
CA PHE A 457 5.69 -10.05 -20.13
C PHE A 457 5.19 -10.40 -18.73
N TYR A 458 5.83 -11.38 -18.08
CA TYR A 458 5.49 -11.81 -16.73
C TYR A 458 5.56 -10.66 -15.72
N TYR A 459 6.65 -9.87 -15.75
CA TYR A 459 6.85 -8.78 -14.78
C TYR A 459 6.11 -7.50 -15.15
N TRP A 460 6.09 -7.07 -16.41
CA TRP A 460 5.38 -5.84 -16.80
C TRP A 460 3.87 -5.96 -16.61
N LYS A 461 3.29 -7.16 -16.71
CA LYS A 461 1.89 -7.43 -16.38
C LYS A 461 1.52 -7.11 -14.93
N GLN A 462 2.49 -7.07 -14.02
CA GLN A 462 2.30 -6.76 -12.59
C GLN A 462 2.35 -5.24 -12.31
N THR A 463 2.73 -4.43 -13.31
CA THR A 463 2.96 -3.00 -13.16
C THR A 463 1.74 -2.19 -13.61
N PRO A 464 1.67 -0.89 -13.25
CA PRO A 464 0.67 0.02 -13.82
C PRO A 464 0.70 0.13 -15.36
N ALA A 465 1.80 -0.24 -16.02
CA ALA A 465 1.90 -0.24 -17.50
C ALA A 465 0.96 -1.24 -18.18
N ALA A 466 0.52 -2.30 -17.46
CA ALA A 466 -0.49 -3.22 -17.97
C ALA A 466 -1.92 -2.67 -17.86
N LYS A 467 -2.14 -1.69 -16.97
CA LYS A 467 -3.46 -1.06 -16.74
C LYS A 467 -3.32 0.46 -16.64
N PRO A 468 -2.79 1.15 -17.68
CA PRO A 468 -2.44 2.56 -17.63
C PRO A 468 -3.65 3.49 -17.41
N LEU A 469 -4.86 3.01 -17.67
CA LEU A 469 -6.14 3.68 -17.48
C LEU A 469 -6.99 3.05 -16.37
N GLY A 470 -6.40 2.19 -15.53
CA GLY A 470 -7.11 1.48 -14.44
C GLY A 470 -8.09 0.40 -14.93
N GLN A 471 -7.93 -0.05 -16.17
CA GLN A 471 -8.86 -0.94 -16.84
C GLN A 471 -8.94 -2.35 -16.24
N ASN A 472 -10.13 -2.96 -16.34
CA ASN A 472 -10.37 -4.34 -15.93
C ASN A 472 -10.58 -5.26 -17.14
N VAL A 473 -9.48 -5.53 -17.84
CA VAL A 473 -9.38 -6.48 -18.96
C VAL A 473 -8.36 -7.57 -18.64
N ASN A 474 -8.60 -8.77 -19.14
CA ASN A 474 -7.62 -9.84 -19.08
C ASN A 474 -6.49 -9.57 -20.08
N ILE A 475 -5.26 -9.96 -19.73
CA ILE A 475 -4.07 -9.73 -20.54
C ILE A 475 -3.37 -11.07 -20.71
N GLU A 476 -3.26 -11.53 -21.94
CA GLU A 476 -2.67 -12.82 -22.28
C GLU A 476 -1.50 -12.67 -23.23
N PHE A 477 -0.56 -13.61 -23.15
CA PHE A 477 0.56 -13.66 -24.06
C PHE A 477 0.10 -14.35 -25.34
N GLY A 478 0.02 -13.61 -26.45
CA GLY A 478 -0.34 -14.12 -27.76
C GLY A 478 0.81 -14.84 -28.48
N GLY A 479 2.05 -14.60 -28.06
CA GLY A 479 3.24 -15.16 -28.71
C GLY A 479 3.32 -14.78 -30.20
N THR A 480 3.70 -15.75 -31.04
CA THR A 480 3.70 -15.65 -32.51
C THR A 480 2.60 -16.48 -33.16
N ASP A 481 1.99 -17.40 -32.41
CA ASP A 481 1.15 -18.46 -32.95
C ASP A 481 -0.35 -18.14 -32.87
N PHE A 482 -0.74 -17.22 -31.98
CA PHE A 482 -2.09 -16.67 -31.97
C PHE A 482 -2.37 -16.05 -33.33
N ASP A 483 -3.50 -16.42 -33.94
CA ASP A 483 -3.70 -16.28 -35.39
C ASP A 483 -3.46 -14.86 -35.92
N LEU A 484 -3.75 -13.86 -35.10
CA LEU A 484 -3.61 -12.45 -35.44
C LEU A 484 -2.22 -11.88 -35.08
N CYS A 485 -1.51 -12.50 -34.14
CA CYS A 485 -0.07 -12.27 -33.93
C CYS A 485 0.78 -12.86 -35.05
N LYS A 486 0.23 -13.46 -36.11
CA LYS A 486 0.98 -13.85 -37.31
C LYS A 486 1.21 -12.68 -38.29
N GLY A 487 0.35 -11.65 -38.24
CA GLY A 487 0.46 -10.46 -39.09
C GLY A 487 1.72 -9.63 -38.76
N GLY A 488 2.39 -9.07 -39.76
CA GLY A 488 3.70 -8.41 -39.59
C GLY A 488 3.69 -7.16 -38.71
N HIS A 489 2.57 -6.43 -38.65
CA HIS A 489 2.47 -5.11 -37.99
C HIS A 489 1.72 -5.11 -36.65
N VAL A 490 1.12 -6.25 -36.27
CA VAL A 490 0.31 -6.37 -35.06
C VAL A 490 1.20 -6.74 -33.87
N VAL A 491 1.25 -5.85 -32.87
CA VAL A 491 2.06 -6.00 -31.65
C VAL A 491 1.23 -6.34 -30.41
N ALA A 492 -0.06 -6.04 -30.43
CA ALA A 492 -1.08 -6.55 -29.53
C ALA A 492 -2.42 -6.57 -30.28
N ILE A 493 -3.43 -7.19 -29.69
CA ILE A 493 -4.77 -7.21 -30.27
C ILE A 493 -5.87 -7.44 -29.23
N PHE A 494 -6.93 -6.65 -29.33
CA PHE A 494 -8.26 -6.97 -28.84
C PHE A 494 -9.15 -7.43 -30.00
N LYS A 495 -9.72 -8.64 -29.92
CA LYS A 495 -10.74 -9.09 -30.88
C LYS A 495 -11.96 -9.71 -30.20
N PRO A 496 -13.15 -9.12 -30.33
CA PRO A 496 -14.35 -9.54 -29.60
C PRO A 496 -14.84 -10.94 -30.02
N ASP A 497 -14.63 -11.35 -31.27
CA ASP A 497 -15.14 -12.62 -31.81
C ASP A 497 -14.43 -13.86 -31.26
N TYR A 498 -13.23 -13.69 -30.72
CA TYR A 498 -12.38 -14.81 -30.30
C TYR A 498 -12.47 -15.02 -28.79
N LEU A 499 -12.31 -13.95 -27.99
CA LEU A 499 -12.16 -14.08 -26.54
C LEU A 499 -12.72 -12.85 -25.82
N PHE A 500 -13.77 -13.07 -25.02
CA PHE A 500 -14.44 -12.01 -24.26
C PHE A 500 -13.47 -11.35 -23.26
N LYS A 501 -13.36 -10.01 -23.32
CA LYS A 501 -12.57 -9.17 -22.40
C LYS A 501 -11.08 -9.51 -22.26
N THR A 502 -10.42 -9.94 -23.35
CA THR A 502 -8.99 -10.27 -23.33
C THR A 502 -8.22 -9.49 -24.38
N ILE A 503 -7.10 -8.89 -23.98
CA ILE A 503 -6.08 -8.31 -24.86
C ILE A 503 -4.92 -9.30 -24.96
N HIS A 504 -4.53 -9.64 -26.19
CA HIS A 504 -3.39 -10.50 -26.46
C HIS A 504 -2.18 -9.65 -26.84
N VAL A 505 -1.10 -9.78 -26.09
CA VAL A 505 0.17 -9.10 -26.41
C VAL A 505 1.07 -10.08 -27.15
N CYS A 506 1.49 -9.72 -28.36
CA CYS A 506 2.37 -10.57 -29.17
C CYS A 506 3.80 -10.59 -28.60
N ASP A 507 4.63 -11.55 -29.02
CA ASP A 507 6.04 -11.57 -28.58
C ASP A 507 6.81 -10.40 -29.21
N LEU A 508 6.97 -9.31 -28.47
CA LEU A 508 7.69 -8.11 -28.91
C LEU A 508 9.14 -8.41 -29.32
N THR A 509 9.76 -9.44 -28.72
CA THR A 509 11.11 -9.89 -29.09
C THR A 509 11.18 -10.34 -30.54
N GLU A 510 10.13 -11.01 -31.01
CA GLU A 510 10.03 -11.52 -32.39
C GLU A 510 9.42 -10.47 -33.33
N LYS A 511 8.53 -9.62 -32.83
CA LYS A 511 7.80 -8.63 -33.63
C LYS A 511 8.60 -7.38 -33.99
N VAL A 512 9.29 -6.82 -33.01
CA VAL A 512 9.93 -5.50 -33.13
C VAL A 512 11.40 -5.51 -32.72
N GLY A 513 11.88 -6.60 -32.11
CA GLY A 513 13.31 -6.82 -31.87
C GLY A 513 13.86 -6.08 -30.66
N GLY A 514 15.19 -5.95 -30.59
CA GLY A 514 15.97 -5.79 -29.35
C GLY A 514 15.56 -4.66 -28.38
N ASP A 515 15.06 -3.52 -28.82
CA ASP A 515 14.64 -2.40 -27.97
C ASP A 515 13.11 -2.28 -27.82
N PHE A 516 12.36 -3.21 -28.41
CA PHE A 516 10.91 -3.16 -28.55
C PHE A 516 10.42 -1.85 -29.15
N LYS A 517 11.16 -1.25 -30.08
CA LYS A 517 10.76 0.05 -30.62
C LYS A 517 9.54 -0.04 -31.54
N ILE A 518 8.51 0.75 -31.24
CA ILE A 518 7.41 1.04 -32.15
C ILE A 518 7.41 2.52 -32.50
N THR A 519 6.85 2.88 -33.66
CA THR A 519 6.64 4.26 -34.07
C THR A 519 5.19 4.40 -34.53
N ILE A 520 4.46 5.31 -33.90
CA ILE A 520 3.04 5.53 -34.14
C ILE A 520 2.76 7.01 -34.43
N PRO A 521 1.67 7.35 -35.13
CA PRO A 521 1.28 8.73 -35.34
C PRO A 521 0.89 9.40 -34.02
N LEU A 522 1.38 10.62 -33.79
CA LEU A 522 0.97 11.46 -32.68
C LEU A 522 -0.20 12.32 -33.14
N VAL A 523 -1.42 11.94 -32.74
CA VAL A 523 -2.65 12.54 -33.25
C VAL A 523 -3.56 13.04 -32.14
N ASN A 524 -4.20 14.18 -32.38
CA ASN A 524 -5.29 14.70 -31.56
C ASN A 524 -6.16 15.62 -32.41
N ARG A 525 -7.44 15.28 -32.59
CA ARG A 525 -8.36 16.08 -33.44
C ARG A 525 -8.56 17.50 -32.91
N TYR A 526 -8.36 17.72 -31.61
CA TYR A 526 -8.50 19.03 -30.96
C TYR A 526 -7.19 19.84 -30.96
N ASP A 527 -6.09 19.28 -31.44
CA ASP A 527 -4.84 19.99 -31.70
C ASP A 527 -4.50 19.93 -33.19
N LEU A 528 -4.92 20.96 -33.93
CA LEU A 528 -4.71 21.06 -35.38
C LEU A 528 -3.24 20.92 -35.80
N SER A 529 -2.28 21.25 -34.93
CA SER A 529 -0.86 21.09 -35.27
C SER A 529 -0.50 19.63 -35.53
N THR A 530 -1.11 18.71 -34.78
CA THR A 530 -0.88 17.27 -34.93
C THR A 530 -1.38 16.75 -36.28
N LEU A 531 -2.54 17.24 -36.75
CA LEU A 531 -3.16 16.87 -38.03
C LEU A 531 -2.39 17.43 -39.24
N LEU A 532 -1.78 18.61 -39.10
CA LEU A 532 -1.06 19.28 -40.18
C LEU A 532 0.40 18.80 -40.29
N GLU A 533 1.07 18.65 -39.15
CA GLU A 533 2.50 18.31 -39.10
C GLU A 533 2.76 16.80 -39.21
N LYS A 534 1.76 15.97 -38.92
CA LYS A 534 1.80 14.50 -39.07
C LYS A 534 3.02 13.87 -38.38
N LYS A 535 3.23 14.29 -37.14
CA LYS A 535 4.39 13.86 -36.34
C LYS A 535 4.27 12.37 -36.00
N LEU A 536 5.40 11.69 -36.09
CA LEU A 536 5.57 10.33 -35.57
C LEU A 536 6.29 10.38 -34.22
N VAL A 537 5.86 9.54 -33.29
CA VAL A 537 6.50 9.36 -31.99
C VAL A 537 6.96 7.91 -31.84
N SER A 538 8.19 7.73 -31.34
CA SER A 538 8.73 6.41 -31.07
C SER A 538 8.71 6.10 -29.58
N TYR A 539 8.27 4.90 -29.25
CA TYR A 539 8.33 4.32 -27.90
C TYR A 539 9.25 3.11 -27.92
N ASN A 540 9.80 2.72 -26.77
CA ASN A 540 10.63 1.53 -26.62
C ASN A 540 10.41 0.88 -25.25
N TYR A 541 10.80 -0.40 -25.12
CA TYR A 541 10.69 -1.18 -23.88
C TYR A 541 9.31 -1.07 -23.18
N ILE A 542 9.27 -0.78 -21.88
CA ILE A 542 8.03 -0.73 -21.10
C ILE A 542 7.05 0.35 -21.60
N ASP A 543 7.56 1.42 -22.22
CA ASP A 543 6.69 2.46 -22.80
C ASP A 543 5.94 1.91 -24.01
N THR A 544 6.60 1.07 -24.83
CA THR A 544 5.92 0.36 -25.92
C THR A 544 4.82 -0.52 -25.38
N PHE A 545 5.09 -1.28 -24.33
CA PHE A 545 4.08 -2.10 -23.67
C PHE A 545 2.92 -1.27 -23.12
N ALA A 546 3.18 -0.10 -22.53
CA ALA A 546 2.11 0.75 -22.03
C ALA A 546 1.23 1.33 -23.15
N VAL A 547 1.86 1.81 -24.24
CA VAL A 547 1.16 2.43 -25.37
C VAL A 547 0.28 1.42 -26.10
N ILE A 548 0.77 0.19 -26.36
CA ILE A 548 -0.07 -0.86 -26.96
C ILE A 548 -1.25 -1.21 -26.03
N MET A 549 -1.06 -1.20 -24.71
CA MET A 549 -2.14 -1.48 -23.76
C MET A 549 -3.19 -0.36 -23.71
N ILE A 550 -2.82 0.88 -23.97
CA ILE A 550 -3.76 2.01 -24.13
C ILE A 550 -4.55 1.83 -25.42
N HIS A 551 -3.85 1.63 -26.55
CA HIS A 551 -4.43 1.44 -27.89
C HIS A 551 -5.48 0.32 -27.91
N GLU A 552 -5.08 -0.89 -27.49
CA GLU A 552 -5.98 -2.05 -27.49
C GLU A 552 -7.14 -1.93 -26.49
N PHE A 553 -6.94 -1.20 -25.39
CA PHE A 553 -8.03 -0.95 -24.46
C PHE A 553 -9.06 0.04 -25.02
N THR A 554 -8.65 0.94 -25.91
CA THR A 554 -9.55 1.83 -26.62
C THR A 554 -10.47 1.04 -27.56
N HIS A 555 -9.94 0.10 -28.36
CA HIS A 555 -10.76 -0.84 -29.14
C HIS A 555 -11.73 -1.64 -28.26
N PHE A 556 -11.26 -2.11 -27.11
CA PHE A 556 -12.12 -2.77 -26.13
C PHE A 556 -13.30 -1.89 -25.71
N ASN A 557 -13.04 -0.62 -25.38
CA ASN A 557 -14.08 0.31 -24.95
C ASN A 557 -15.07 0.63 -26.07
N HIS A 558 -14.57 0.91 -27.28
CA HIS A 558 -15.38 1.17 -28.47
C HIS A 558 -16.33 0.01 -28.75
N TYR A 559 -15.83 -1.23 -28.76
CA TYR A 559 -16.69 -2.40 -28.94
C TYR A 559 -17.78 -2.51 -27.87
N HIS A 560 -17.41 -2.37 -26.59
CA HIS A 560 -18.39 -2.51 -25.51
C HIS A 560 -19.40 -1.36 -25.43
N THR A 561 -19.04 -0.19 -25.93
CA THR A 561 -19.91 1.01 -25.94
C THR A 561 -20.82 1.03 -27.17
N TRP A 562 -20.32 0.63 -28.32
CA TRP A 562 -21.01 0.82 -29.60
C TRP A 562 -21.60 -0.47 -30.17
N TRP A 563 -20.97 -1.62 -29.93
CA TRP A 563 -21.22 -2.84 -30.70
C TRP A 563 -21.75 -4.02 -29.88
N SER A 564 -21.49 -4.05 -28.57
CA SER A 564 -21.91 -5.14 -27.68
C SER A 564 -23.43 -5.37 -27.71
N GLY A 565 -23.83 -6.59 -28.07
CA GLY A 565 -25.23 -7.02 -28.13
C GLY A 565 -25.91 -6.81 -29.49
N LYS A 566 -25.22 -6.23 -30.48
CA LYS A 566 -25.74 -6.05 -31.85
C LYS A 566 -25.36 -7.22 -32.77
N THR A 567 -26.22 -7.53 -33.72
CA THR A 567 -25.91 -8.48 -34.81
C THR A 567 -25.01 -7.84 -35.87
N GLU A 568 -24.34 -8.64 -36.70
CA GLU A 568 -23.53 -8.13 -37.82
C GLU A 568 -24.33 -7.22 -38.75
N GLN A 569 -25.58 -7.59 -39.06
CA GLN A 569 -26.45 -6.77 -39.89
C GLN A 569 -26.74 -5.41 -39.25
N GLN A 570 -27.03 -5.37 -37.94
CA GLN A 570 -27.25 -4.12 -37.22
C GLN A 570 -25.99 -3.24 -37.19
N ARG A 571 -24.81 -3.84 -37.07
CA ARG A 571 -23.55 -3.09 -37.15
C ARG A 571 -23.35 -2.48 -38.53
N ALA A 572 -23.50 -3.27 -39.60
CA ALA A 572 -23.37 -2.79 -40.97
C ALA A 572 -24.42 -1.73 -41.37
N GLU A 573 -25.60 -1.72 -40.72
CA GLU A 573 -26.62 -0.68 -40.90
C GLU A 573 -26.29 0.62 -40.14
N GLU A 574 -25.54 0.54 -39.03
CA GLU A 574 -25.17 1.68 -38.19
C GLU A 574 -23.79 2.29 -38.49
N ASP A 575 -22.93 1.57 -39.21
CA ASP A 575 -21.58 1.95 -39.68
C ASP A 575 -21.48 1.53 -41.17
N ARG A 576 -21.77 2.48 -42.06
CA ARG A 576 -21.99 2.23 -43.49
C ARG A 576 -20.72 2.31 -44.33
N ASP A 577 -19.72 3.05 -43.88
CA ASP A 577 -18.39 3.11 -44.49
C ASP A 577 -17.41 2.11 -43.88
N HIS A 578 -17.80 1.42 -42.81
CA HIS A 578 -17.12 0.28 -42.18
C HIS A 578 -15.82 0.66 -41.49
N ASP A 579 -15.75 1.86 -40.91
CA ASP A 579 -14.57 2.40 -40.24
C ASP A 579 -14.48 2.06 -38.74
N GLY A 580 -15.49 1.39 -38.20
CA GLY A 580 -15.56 0.96 -36.81
C GLY A 580 -16.25 1.95 -35.86
N VAL A 581 -16.71 3.10 -36.35
CA VAL A 581 -17.47 4.13 -35.61
C VAL A 581 -18.91 4.18 -36.13
N PRO A 582 -19.94 4.22 -35.27
CA PRO A 582 -21.30 4.41 -35.75
C PRO A 582 -21.49 5.78 -36.44
N ASP A 583 -22.04 5.82 -37.67
CA ASP A 583 -22.34 7.03 -38.48
C ASP A 583 -22.98 8.16 -37.66
N ARG A 584 -23.84 7.78 -36.72
CA ARG A 584 -24.60 8.72 -35.87
C ARG A 584 -23.74 9.45 -34.83
N LEU A 585 -22.55 8.96 -34.52
CA LEU A 585 -21.63 9.53 -33.52
C LEU A 585 -20.56 10.41 -34.17
N GLU A 586 -20.15 10.09 -35.38
CA GLU A 586 -19.06 10.73 -36.09
C GLU A 586 -19.15 12.25 -36.20
N PRO A 587 -20.30 12.87 -36.56
CA PRO A 587 -20.39 14.34 -36.60
C PRO A 587 -20.12 15.03 -35.26
N SER A 588 -20.35 14.34 -34.13
CA SER A 588 -20.07 14.88 -32.79
C SER A 588 -18.61 14.70 -32.35
N MET A 589 -17.86 13.91 -33.10
CA MET A 589 -16.44 13.62 -32.91
C MET A 589 -15.57 14.30 -33.97
N ASP A 590 -16.13 15.22 -34.76
CA ASP A 590 -15.47 15.86 -35.92
C ASP A 590 -14.96 14.84 -36.96
N LEU A 591 -15.78 13.81 -37.22
CA LEU A 591 -15.57 12.77 -38.25
C LEU A 591 -16.67 12.86 -39.35
N ASP A 592 -16.36 12.35 -40.54
CA ASP A 592 -17.24 12.36 -41.74
C ASP A 592 -17.84 10.96 -41.98
N PRO A 593 -19.15 10.78 -41.74
CA PRO A 593 -19.82 9.46 -41.78
C PRO A 593 -20.05 8.88 -43.18
N THR A 594 -19.26 9.34 -44.13
CA THR A 594 -19.25 8.84 -45.51
C THR A 594 -17.86 8.43 -45.95
N LYS A 595 -16.87 8.53 -45.05
CA LYS A 595 -15.47 8.28 -45.31
C LYS A 595 -14.96 7.26 -44.33
N PHE A 596 -14.47 6.14 -44.89
CA PHE A 596 -13.76 5.14 -44.11
C PHE A 596 -12.62 5.70 -43.24
N GLN A 597 -11.98 6.80 -43.66
CA GLN A 597 -11.00 7.51 -42.87
C GLN A 597 -11.18 9.02 -43.11
N THR A 598 -11.57 9.78 -42.09
CA THR A 598 -11.78 11.23 -42.19
C THR A 598 -10.45 11.96 -42.37
N TYR A 599 -9.43 11.58 -41.58
CA TYR A 599 -8.15 12.26 -41.53
C TYR A 599 -7.08 11.50 -42.33
N TRP A 600 -6.40 12.20 -43.24
CA TRP A 600 -5.26 11.68 -44.01
C TRP A 600 -5.58 10.56 -45.03
N ASP A 601 -6.84 10.47 -45.47
CA ASP A 601 -7.32 9.53 -46.53
C ASP A 601 -6.53 9.56 -47.85
N HIS A 602 -5.90 10.67 -48.16
CA HIS A 602 -5.11 10.87 -49.38
C HIS A 602 -3.60 10.97 -49.14
N ASP A 603 -3.14 10.73 -47.91
CA ASP A 603 -1.73 10.79 -47.58
C ASP A 603 -1.01 9.47 -47.92
N GLU A 604 0.17 9.54 -48.54
CA GLU A 604 0.91 8.34 -48.95
C GLU A 604 1.39 7.48 -47.78
N ASP A 605 1.72 8.10 -46.64
CA ASP A 605 2.27 7.43 -45.47
C ASP A 605 1.20 7.07 -44.42
N PHE A 606 0.05 7.76 -44.44
CA PHE A 606 -0.99 7.65 -43.40
C PHE A 606 -2.39 7.22 -43.88
N ARG A 607 -2.58 6.95 -45.18
CA ARG A 607 -3.88 6.42 -45.68
C ARG A 607 -4.24 5.03 -45.17
N ASP A 608 -3.27 4.30 -44.62
CA ASP A 608 -3.42 2.93 -44.13
C ASP A 608 -3.47 2.88 -42.58
N ILE A 609 -4.08 3.90 -41.94
CA ILE A 609 -4.35 3.90 -40.48
C ILE A 609 -5.47 2.91 -40.12
N TYR A 610 -6.21 2.41 -41.12
CA TYR A 610 -7.32 1.46 -40.99
C TYR A 610 -8.62 2.04 -40.40
N GLY A 611 -8.86 3.33 -40.65
CA GLY A 611 -10.14 4.00 -40.44
C GLY A 611 -10.23 4.83 -39.18
N ASP A 612 -11.39 5.45 -38.93
CA ASP A 612 -11.51 6.43 -37.85
C ASP A 612 -11.47 5.81 -36.45
N GLU A 613 -11.91 4.56 -36.27
CA GLU A 613 -11.81 3.89 -34.97
C GLU A 613 -10.35 3.64 -34.55
N GLU A 614 -9.50 3.26 -35.50
CA GLU A 614 -8.04 3.14 -35.30
C GLU A 614 -7.38 4.50 -35.08
N PHE A 615 -7.84 5.54 -35.77
CA PHE A 615 -7.40 6.91 -35.51
C PHE A 615 -7.70 7.33 -34.05
N LEU A 616 -8.90 7.02 -33.55
CA LEU A 616 -9.29 7.26 -32.15
C LEU A 616 -8.44 6.44 -31.16
N ALA A 617 -8.07 5.20 -31.53
CA ALA A 617 -7.17 4.38 -30.74
C ALA A 617 -5.76 5.00 -30.64
N TYR A 618 -5.19 5.49 -31.74
CA TYR A 618 -3.92 6.24 -31.70
C TYR A 618 -4.04 7.54 -30.90
N GLU A 619 -5.14 8.30 -31.05
CA GLU A 619 -5.37 9.52 -30.29
C GLU A 619 -5.36 9.28 -28.78
N SER A 620 -5.88 8.13 -28.33
CA SER A 620 -5.90 7.79 -26.90
C SER A 620 -4.50 7.70 -26.27
N THR A 621 -3.45 7.59 -27.09
CA THR A 621 -2.05 7.55 -26.67
C THR A 621 -1.39 8.93 -26.60
N TYR A 622 -2.06 9.99 -27.09
CA TYR A 622 -1.51 11.34 -27.25
C TYR A 622 -0.89 11.92 -25.98
N ASP A 623 -1.60 11.80 -24.85
CA ASP A 623 -1.16 12.34 -23.55
C ASP A 623 -0.19 11.42 -22.81
N TYR A 624 0.26 10.30 -23.41
CA TYR A 624 1.18 9.38 -22.77
C TYR A 624 2.61 9.97 -22.71
N PRO A 625 3.15 10.24 -21.51
CA PRO A 625 4.51 10.74 -21.38
C PRO A 625 5.52 9.59 -21.47
N ILE A 626 6.50 9.73 -22.37
CA ILE A 626 7.64 8.79 -22.49
C ILE A 626 8.36 8.71 -21.13
N GLY A 627 8.65 7.50 -20.68
CA GLY A 627 9.32 7.23 -19.41
C GLY A 627 8.41 7.19 -18.19
N LYS A 628 7.08 7.29 -18.35
CA LYS A 628 6.09 7.24 -17.25
C LYS A 628 6.31 6.04 -16.32
N PHE A 629 6.76 4.91 -16.88
CA PHE A 629 6.90 3.64 -16.17
C PHE A 629 8.34 3.12 -16.11
N ASP A 630 9.34 3.95 -16.45
CA ASP A 630 10.76 3.55 -16.44
C ASP A 630 11.19 2.97 -15.09
N GLN A 631 10.65 3.46 -13.98
CA GLN A 631 10.94 2.95 -12.63
C GLN A 631 10.59 1.47 -12.40
N TYR A 632 9.83 0.84 -13.31
CA TYR A 632 9.47 -0.57 -13.26
C TYR A 632 10.24 -1.45 -14.26
N ASP A 633 11.02 -0.85 -15.17
CA ASP A 633 11.70 -1.58 -16.23
C ASP A 633 13.12 -2.02 -15.84
N TRP A 634 13.18 -3.11 -15.08
CA TRP A 634 14.42 -3.72 -14.60
C TRP A 634 14.84 -4.96 -15.40
N GLY A 635 14.39 -5.07 -16.65
CA GLY A 635 14.87 -6.08 -17.59
C GLY A 635 16.29 -5.76 -18.10
N LYS A 636 17.06 -6.79 -18.41
CA LYS A 636 18.27 -6.71 -19.23
C LYS A 636 18.04 -7.40 -20.57
N PRO A 637 18.11 -6.70 -21.71
CA PRO A 637 18.18 -5.23 -21.82
C PRO A 637 16.85 -4.57 -21.39
N GLY A 638 16.85 -3.26 -21.12
CA GLY A 638 15.70 -2.51 -20.59
C GLY A 638 16.07 -1.05 -20.35
N LYS A 639 15.11 -0.18 -20.04
CA LYS A 639 15.32 1.27 -19.82
C LYS A 639 16.36 1.58 -18.76
N ASN A 640 16.33 0.85 -17.65
CA ASN A 640 17.30 1.02 -16.56
C ASN A 640 18.62 0.29 -16.81
N TRP A 641 18.70 -0.53 -17.87
CA TRP A 641 19.92 -1.17 -18.33
C TRP A 641 20.60 -0.32 -19.42
N GLN A 642 21.17 0.82 -19.03
CA GLN A 642 22.07 1.57 -19.92
C GLN A 642 23.46 0.93 -19.91
N GLU A 643 24.11 0.85 -21.08
CA GLU A 643 25.50 0.33 -21.22
C GLU A 643 26.53 1.16 -20.47
#